data_AF-A0A4U6V037-F1
#
_entry.id   AF-A0A4U6V037-F1
#
_cell.length_a   1.000
_cell.length_b   1.000
_cell.length_c   1.000
_cell.angle_alpha   90.00
_cell.angle_beta   90.00
_cell.angle_gamma   90.00
#
_symmetry.space_group_name_H-M   'P 1'
#
loop_
_entity.id
_entity.type
_entity.pdbx_description
1 polymer ?
#
loop_
_entity_poly.entity_id
_entity_poly.type
_entity_poly.pdbx_seq_one_letter_code
_entity_poly.pdbx_strand_id
1 'polypeptide(L)'
;MFCRIYLRIILLMMLIYMGMPTGILVIMEDRSKLPISSFKDAITSTLENHQVVLISGETGCGKTTQVPQYILDHMWGKGESCKIICTQPRRISAISVAERISAERGEAVGDTVGYKIRLESKGGKNSSVMFCTNGVLLRVLIGRGTNTSKTRNPKRSLDDAILGISHIIVDEIHERDRFSDFMLTILRDLLPVYPHLRLVLMSATIDAERFSQYFNGCSVIQVPGFTYPVKTYYLEDVLSILQSVGDNHLNTTTSDKKQSSVLTDDFKSSMDDSINLALLNDEFDPLLELISAEQNPEIYNYQHSETGVTPLMVFAAKGQLGDVCMLLSFGVDCSAQDHDGKSALDWAQQEKQQEVYEVIKKHMECSTAKSTEDNELLNKYLATINPEHIDTVLIERLLGKICVDSNEGAILVFLPGWEDINQTRERLLASPFLRDSSRFLVLSLHSMIPSLEQKKVFKRPPAGVRKIILSTNIAETAVTIDDVVFVIDSGRMKEKSYDPYNNVSTLHASWVSKANARQREGRAGRCQAGICYHLYSRFRASSLPDYQIPEIKRMPIEELCLQVKLLDPNCRIADFLKKTLDPPVPETVRNAITVLQDLGALTQDEQLTELGEKLGSLPVHPSTTKMLLFAILMNCLDPALTLACAADYRDPFLLPMAPDERKRAAAAKVELASLYGGFSDQLAVVAAFDCWRRAKDRGQESQFCTKYFVSSNIMYMLSNMRKQLQNELSQRGFVPADTSACSLNSKDPGIMRAVLMAGAYPMVGRLLPPRKNARKAVVETASGAKVRLHPHSCNFNLSFSKSSGNPLLIYDEITRGDGGMYIKNCSVVGSHPLLLLATEMVVAPPDDDSDEEEDSSEDEAEKSTLVQHKEEIMSSPDNTVSVVVDRWLRFDATALDVAQIYCLRERLASAILFKVKYPQDVLPQALGASMYAIACILSYDGLPAMVPSNDLPANRGSGQNSAEASSFSQGRRAGYIPPGGFLVSLLADKPHQPPNFQNSYNHPGGASVHTGPSRAPTGRFDQSQRSFRNSGPGSSTRRSFKRQRDAAR
;
A
#
# COMPACT_ATOMS: atom_id res chain seq x y z
N MET A 1 -35.72 34.77 28.05
CA MET A 1 -35.36 33.36 28.30
C MET A 1 -36.56 32.41 28.15
N PHE A 2 -37.63 32.59 28.94
CA PHE A 2 -38.85 31.74 28.91
C PHE A 2 -39.43 31.46 27.51
N CYS A 3 -39.58 32.45 26.63
CA CYS A 3 -40.08 32.21 25.26
C CYS A 3 -39.25 31.21 24.43
N ARG A 4 -37.91 31.17 24.59
CA ARG A 4 -37.07 30.18 23.88
C ARG A 4 -37.26 28.76 24.41
N ILE A 5 -37.51 28.63 25.72
CA ILE A 5 -37.82 27.34 26.34
C ILE A 5 -39.21 26.88 25.88
N TYR A 6 -40.20 27.78 25.88
CA TYR A 6 -41.56 27.48 25.44
C TYR A 6 -41.63 27.08 23.95
N LEU A 7 -40.92 27.79 23.06
CA LEU A 7 -40.79 27.39 21.65
C LEU A 7 -40.11 26.02 21.49
N ARG A 8 -39.04 25.75 22.27
CA ARG A 8 -38.38 24.41 22.26
C ARG A 8 -39.33 23.31 22.69
N ILE A 9 -40.14 23.53 23.73
CA ILE A 9 -41.13 22.56 24.21
C ILE A 9 -42.23 22.32 23.16
N ILE A 10 -42.77 23.38 22.55
CA ILE A 10 -43.77 23.26 21.48
C ILE A 10 -43.19 22.51 20.26
N LEU A 11 -41.97 22.83 19.84
CA LEU A 11 -41.31 22.15 18.72
C LEU A 11 -41.06 20.66 19.04
N LEU A 12 -40.58 20.35 20.24
CA LEU A 12 -40.36 18.97 20.69
C LEU A 12 -41.68 18.20 20.75
N MET A 13 -42.76 18.80 21.27
CA MET A 13 -44.09 18.19 21.30
C MET A 13 -44.66 18.00 19.89
N MET A 14 -44.49 18.95 18.96
CA MET A 14 -44.89 18.77 17.56
C MET A 14 -44.13 17.61 16.89
N LEU A 15 -42.81 17.52 17.08
CA LEU A 15 -42.00 16.45 16.47
C LEU A 15 -42.33 15.06 17.04
N ILE A 16 -42.64 14.97 18.35
CA ILE A 16 -43.18 13.76 18.97
C ILE A 16 -44.58 13.42 18.42
N TYR A 17 -45.44 14.44 18.23
CA TYR A 17 -46.79 14.26 17.66
C TYR A 17 -46.76 13.84 16.18
N MET A 18 -45.71 14.20 15.43
CA MET A 18 -45.45 13.71 14.08
C MET A 18 -44.84 12.29 14.05
N GLY A 19 -44.69 11.63 15.20
CA GLY A 19 -44.23 10.24 15.28
C GLY A 19 -42.73 10.05 15.02
N MET A 20 -41.91 11.10 15.10
CA MET A 20 -40.45 10.95 14.92
C MET A 20 -39.85 10.12 16.07
N PRO A 21 -39.02 9.09 15.78
CA PRO A 21 -38.31 8.33 16.80
C PRO A 21 -37.47 9.24 17.70
N THR A 22 -37.52 9.01 19.02
CA THR A 22 -36.78 9.78 20.03
C THR A 22 -35.27 9.83 19.77
N GLY A 23 -34.70 8.79 19.14
CA GLY A 23 -33.29 8.76 18.73
C GLY A 23 -32.93 9.82 17.68
N ILE A 24 -33.85 10.16 16.75
CA ILE A 24 -33.59 11.19 15.72
C ILE A 24 -33.50 12.59 16.36
N LEU A 25 -34.31 12.86 17.39
CA LEU A 25 -34.26 14.15 18.11
C LEU A 25 -32.91 14.38 18.80
N VAL A 26 -32.34 13.35 19.43
CA VAL A 26 -31.00 13.41 20.04
C VAL A 26 -29.93 13.66 18.98
N ILE A 27 -30.01 12.95 17.85
CA ILE A 27 -29.09 13.15 16.70
C ILE A 27 -29.17 14.58 16.16
N MET A 28 -30.37 15.15 16.02
CA MET A 28 -30.54 16.54 15.57
C MET A 28 -29.93 17.55 16.56
N GLU A 29 -30.09 17.32 17.87
CA GLU A 29 -29.45 18.17 18.88
C GLU A 29 -27.92 18.05 18.84
N ASP A 30 -27.36 16.85 18.69
CA ASP A 30 -25.91 16.67 18.54
C ASP A 30 -25.34 17.30 17.26
N ARG A 31 -26.06 17.19 16.12
CA ARG A 31 -25.69 17.86 14.87
C ARG A 31 -25.68 19.40 15.03
N SER A 32 -26.55 19.96 15.87
CA SER A 32 -26.60 21.40 16.13
C SER A 32 -25.41 21.94 16.95
N LYS A 33 -24.67 21.06 17.64
CA LYS A 33 -23.46 21.43 18.41
C LYS A 33 -22.20 21.55 17.54
N LEU A 34 -22.22 21.05 16.31
CA LEU A 34 -21.07 21.09 15.40
C LEU A 34 -20.81 22.53 14.91
N PRO A 35 -19.54 23.01 14.87
CA PRO A 35 -19.21 24.38 14.45
C PRO A 35 -19.74 24.78 13.08
N ILE A 36 -19.82 23.83 12.13
CA ILE A 36 -20.34 24.11 10.78
C ILE A 36 -21.85 24.41 10.75
N SER A 37 -22.60 24.14 11.82
CA SER A 37 -24.06 24.31 11.84
C SER A 37 -24.49 25.77 11.66
N SER A 38 -23.73 26.73 12.21
CA SER A 38 -23.96 28.18 12.03
C SER A 38 -23.61 28.68 10.62
N PHE A 39 -22.89 27.89 9.82
CA PHE A 39 -22.50 28.20 8.46
C PHE A 39 -23.43 27.58 7.41
N LYS A 40 -24.47 26.83 7.81
CA LYS A 40 -25.40 26.16 6.88
C LYS A 40 -25.92 27.10 5.80
N ASP A 41 -26.49 28.23 6.21
CA ASP A 41 -27.16 29.18 5.30
C ASP A 41 -26.15 29.91 4.41
N ALA A 42 -24.96 30.22 4.96
CA ALA A 42 -23.84 30.78 4.19
C ALA A 42 -23.36 29.81 3.11
N ILE A 43 -23.18 28.53 3.45
CA ILE A 43 -22.76 27.48 2.49
C ILE A 43 -23.77 27.35 1.35
N THR A 44 -25.07 27.24 1.67
CA THR A 44 -26.11 27.09 0.65
C THR A 44 -26.26 28.34 -0.22
N SER A 45 -26.21 29.54 0.36
CA SER A 45 -26.31 30.79 -0.42
C SER A 45 -25.06 31.08 -1.27
N THR A 46 -23.86 30.71 -0.81
CA THR A 46 -22.65 30.83 -1.65
C THR A 46 -22.69 29.87 -2.84
N LEU A 47 -23.17 28.63 -2.66
CA LEU A 47 -23.26 27.62 -3.72
C LEU A 47 -24.29 27.94 -4.82
N GLU A 48 -25.32 28.72 -4.52
CA GLU A 48 -26.24 29.24 -5.55
C GLU A 48 -25.53 30.22 -6.50
N ASN A 49 -24.73 31.12 -5.93
CA ASN A 49 -24.11 32.23 -6.64
C ASN A 49 -22.76 31.88 -7.29
N HIS A 50 -22.06 30.86 -6.79
CA HIS A 50 -20.72 30.48 -7.26
C HIS A 50 -20.69 29.04 -7.75
N GLN A 51 -19.99 28.78 -8.85
CA GLN A 51 -19.86 27.43 -9.41
C GLN A 51 -18.87 26.57 -8.59
N VAL A 52 -17.85 27.20 -8.01
CA VAL A 52 -16.83 26.57 -7.16
C VAL A 52 -16.82 27.25 -5.80
N VAL A 53 -16.85 26.47 -4.72
CA VAL A 53 -16.74 26.97 -3.34
C VAL A 53 -15.77 26.09 -2.56
N LEU A 54 -14.85 26.72 -1.84
CA LEU A 54 -13.88 26.07 -0.97
C LEU A 54 -14.30 26.26 0.49
N ILE A 55 -14.51 25.15 1.22
CA ILE A 55 -14.85 25.15 2.64
C ILE A 55 -13.62 24.66 3.41
N SER A 56 -12.94 25.60 4.09
CA SER A 56 -11.83 25.28 4.99
C SER A 56 -12.30 25.27 6.44
N GLY A 57 -11.73 24.40 7.27
CA GLY A 57 -11.97 24.38 8.71
C GLY A 57 -11.42 23.12 9.36
N GLU A 58 -11.03 23.16 10.62
CA GLU A 58 -10.26 22.09 11.28
C GLU A 58 -10.96 20.72 11.31
N THR A 59 -10.21 19.65 11.64
CA THR A 59 -10.80 18.32 11.82
C THR A 59 -11.82 18.35 12.97
N GLY A 60 -12.99 17.74 12.76
CA GLY A 60 -14.07 17.72 13.76
C GLY A 60 -15.12 18.85 13.63
N CYS A 61 -14.91 19.88 12.82
CA CYS A 61 -15.90 20.96 12.66
C CYS A 61 -17.22 20.54 11.97
N GLY A 62 -17.23 19.39 11.27
CA GLY A 62 -18.43 18.75 10.72
C GLY A 62 -18.55 18.71 9.18
N LYS A 63 -17.59 19.29 8.43
CA LYS A 63 -17.59 19.36 6.93
C LYS A 63 -18.12 18.09 6.25
N THR A 64 -17.37 17.00 6.37
CA THR A 64 -17.58 15.71 5.70
C THR A 64 -18.97 15.10 5.93
N THR A 65 -19.52 15.24 7.15
CA THR A 65 -20.83 14.65 7.48
C THR A 65 -22.00 15.59 7.22
N GLN A 66 -21.81 16.90 7.33
CA GLN A 66 -22.92 17.87 7.30
C GLN A 66 -23.09 18.59 5.97
N VAL A 67 -22.01 18.96 5.26
CA VAL A 67 -22.12 19.69 3.97
C VAL A 67 -22.96 18.94 2.93
N PRO A 68 -22.78 17.61 2.71
CA PRO A 68 -23.63 16.87 1.77
C PRO A 68 -25.11 16.87 2.19
N GLN A 69 -25.40 16.83 3.49
CA GLN A 69 -26.77 16.88 4.01
C GLN A 69 -27.38 18.27 3.83
N TYR A 70 -26.63 19.34 4.10
CA TYR A 70 -27.12 20.71 3.92
C TYR A 70 -27.48 21.01 2.47
N ILE A 71 -26.65 20.59 1.52
CA ILE A 71 -26.93 20.72 0.08
C ILE A 71 -28.16 19.89 -0.31
N LEU A 72 -28.24 18.64 0.13
CA LEU A 72 -29.37 17.75 -0.17
C LEU A 72 -30.70 18.32 0.35
N ASP A 73 -30.75 18.64 1.65
CA ASP A 73 -31.96 19.11 2.32
C ASP A 73 -32.40 20.49 1.77
N HIS A 74 -31.46 21.34 1.33
CA HIS A 74 -31.74 22.63 0.69
C HIS A 74 -32.37 22.49 -0.70
N MET A 75 -31.78 21.67 -1.57
CA MET A 75 -32.30 21.43 -2.92
C MET A 75 -33.67 20.75 -2.88
N TRP A 76 -33.86 19.77 -1.97
CA TRP A 76 -35.16 19.16 -1.75
C TRP A 76 -36.18 20.13 -1.15
N GLY A 77 -35.76 21.08 -0.30
CA GLY A 77 -36.61 22.16 0.19
C GLY A 77 -37.16 23.08 -0.92
N LYS A 78 -36.48 23.15 -2.07
CA LYS A 78 -36.95 23.84 -3.28
C LYS A 78 -37.77 22.95 -4.23
N GLY A 79 -37.86 21.64 -3.95
CA GLY A 79 -38.43 20.66 -4.87
C GLY A 79 -37.52 20.27 -6.05
N GLU A 80 -36.22 20.60 -5.98
CA GLU A 80 -35.26 20.31 -7.04
C GLU A 80 -34.60 18.93 -6.86
N SER A 81 -34.31 18.25 -7.97
CA SER A 81 -33.61 16.96 -7.95
C SER A 81 -32.13 17.15 -7.61
N CYS A 82 -31.67 16.52 -6.52
CA CYS A 82 -30.28 16.60 -6.08
C CYS A 82 -29.57 15.24 -6.21
N LYS A 83 -28.39 15.28 -6.84
CA LYS A 83 -27.44 14.16 -6.94
C LYS A 83 -26.05 14.67 -6.60
N ILE A 84 -25.49 14.17 -5.51
CA ILE A 84 -24.21 14.56 -4.93
C ILE A 84 -23.25 13.37 -5.05
N ILE A 85 -22.06 13.59 -5.59
CA ILE A 85 -20.93 12.66 -5.44
C ILE A 85 -19.91 13.32 -4.51
N CYS A 86 -19.58 12.65 -3.40
CA CYS A 86 -18.56 13.11 -2.46
C CYS A 86 -17.36 12.16 -2.50
N THR A 87 -16.19 12.66 -2.87
CA THR A 87 -14.98 11.84 -2.85
C THR A 87 -14.33 11.83 -1.47
N GLN A 88 -13.56 10.77 -1.22
CA GLN A 88 -12.79 10.53 -0.02
C GLN A 88 -11.44 9.93 -0.45
N PRO A 89 -10.32 10.27 0.19
CA PRO A 89 -9.02 9.70 -0.16
C PRO A 89 -8.95 8.19 0.15
N ARG A 90 -9.71 7.71 1.15
CA ARG A 90 -9.55 6.37 1.72
C ARG A 90 -10.85 5.57 1.66
N ARG A 91 -10.72 4.28 1.30
CA ARG A 91 -11.82 3.29 1.24
C ARG A 91 -12.64 3.25 2.54
N ILE A 92 -11.96 3.25 3.68
CA ILE A 92 -12.62 3.19 5.00
C ILE A 92 -13.45 4.45 5.30
N SER A 93 -12.97 5.64 4.92
CA SER A 93 -13.71 6.90 5.10
C SER A 93 -14.96 6.95 4.23
N ALA A 94 -14.89 6.52 2.97
CA ALA A 94 -16.07 6.44 2.10
C ALA A 94 -17.18 5.52 2.67
N ILE A 95 -16.81 4.40 3.29
CA ILE A 95 -17.76 3.49 3.94
C ILE A 95 -18.29 4.11 5.25
N SER A 96 -17.41 4.53 6.15
CA SER A 96 -17.79 4.96 7.50
C SER A 96 -18.58 6.28 7.50
N VAL A 97 -18.30 7.20 6.58
CA VAL A 97 -19.08 8.43 6.41
C VAL A 97 -20.47 8.13 5.85
N ALA A 98 -20.58 7.24 4.87
CA ALA A 98 -21.89 6.80 4.35
C ALA A 98 -22.73 6.08 5.42
N GLU A 99 -22.11 5.19 6.21
CA GLU A 99 -22.72 4.56 7.40
C GLU A 99 -23.18 5.59 8.43
N ARG A 100 -22.31 6.55 8.77
CA ARG A 100 -22.61 7.60 9.75
C ARG A 100 -23.76 8.49 9.31
N ILE A 101 -23.77 8.98 8.07
CA ILE A 101 -24.83 9.87 7.58
C ILE A 101 -26.15 9.11 7.43
N SER A 102 -26.14 7.85 6.97
CA SER A 102 -27.37 7.04 6.90
C SER A 102 -27.99 6.88 8.29
N ALA A 103 -27.16 6.58 9.31
CA ALA A 103 -27.60 6.53 10.70
C ALA A 103 -28.09 7.89 11.22
N GLU A 104 -27.44 9.01 10.86
CA GLU A 104 -27.91 10.37 11.22
C GLU A 104 -29.26 10.74 10.60
N ARG A 105 -29.66 10.08 9.51
CA ARG A 105 -30.96 10.26 8.85
C ARG A 105 -32.01 9.21 9.27
N GLY A 106 -31.62 8.20 10.03
CA GLY A 106 -32.50 7.07 10.38
C GLY A 106 -32.74 6.08 9.24
N GLU A 107 -31.86 6.06 8.23
CA GLU A 107 -31.96 5.27 7.00
C GLU A 107 -30.92 4.13 6.96
N ALA A 108 -31.09 3.15 6.08
CA ALA A 108 -30.06 2.14 5.83
C ALA A 108 -29.10 2.62 4.73
N VAL A 109 -27.80 2.31 4.87
CA VAL A 109 -26.84 2.58 3.78
C VAL A 109 -27.27 1.82 2.53
N GLY A 110 -27.46 2.56 1.44
CA GLY A 110 -28.00 2.07 0.18
C GLY A 110 -29.30 2.76 -0.24
N ASP A 111 -30.00 3.39 0.70
CA ASP A 111 -31.21 4.18 0.49
C ASP A 111 -30.85 5.55 -0.10
N THR A 112 -31.10 6.68 0.59
CA THR A 112 -30.69 8.02 0.11
C THR A 112 -29.18 8.17 0.03
N VAL A 113 -28.44 7.51 0.93
CA VAL A 113 -26.99 7.63 1.06
C VAL A 113 -26.33 6.28 0.80
N GLY A 114 -25.37 6.26 -0.13
CA GLY A 114 -24.63 5.06 -0.50
C GLY A 114 -23.13 5.33 -0.66
N TYR A 115 -22.37 4.28 -0.95
CA TYR A 115 -20.96 4.37 -1.31
C TYR A 115 -20.58 3.48 -2.49
N LYS A 116 -19.53 3.87 -3.22
CA LYS A 116 -18.90 3.09 -4.28
C LYS A 116 -17.39 3.26 -4.22
N ILE A 117 -16.68 2.16 -3.97
CA ILE A 117 -15.21 2.12 -3.98
C ILE A 117 -14.75 1.06 -5.01
N ARG A 118 -13.43 0.87 -5.15
CA ARG A 118 -12.88 -0.11 -6.10
C ARG A 118 -13.32 -1.52 -5.71
N LEU A 119 -14.08 -2.17 -6.60
CA LEU A 119 -14.60 -3.53 -6.43
C LEU A 119 -15.52 -3.74 -5.20
N GLU A 120 -16.18 -2.68 -4.70
CA GLU A 120 -17.25 -2.76 -3.69
C GLU A 120 -18.23 -1.58 -3.80
N SER A 121 -19.53 -1.80 -3.58
CA SER A 121 -20.54 -0.74 -3.61
C SER A 121 -21.81 -1.09 -2.85
N LYS A 122 -22.46 -0.10 -2.23
CA LYS A 122 -23.78 -0.20 -1.60
C LYS A 122 -24.61 1.05 -1.93
N GLY A 123 -25.81 0.87 -2.48
CA GLY A 123 -26.60 1.96 -3.09
C GLY A 123 -26.33 2.11 -4.59
N GLY A 124 -26.69 3.24 -5.20
CA GLY A 124 -26.39 3.48 -6.61
C GLY A 124 -27.18 4.61 -7.28
N LYS A 125 -27.96 4.28 -8.32
CA LYS A 125 -28.74 5.28 -9.08
C LYS A 125 -29.75 6.02 -8.19
N ASN A 126 -30.41 5.29 -7.30
CA ASN A 126 -31.49 5.81 -6.45
C ASN A 126 -30.98 6.63 -5.26
N SER A 127 -29.72 6.47 -4.85
CA SER A 127 -29.14 7.17 -3.70
C SER A 127 -28.74 8.59 -4.07
N SER A 128 -29.38 9.62 -3.52
CA SER A 128 -29.07 11.03 -3.82
C SER A 128 -27.65 11.45 -3.43
N VAL A 129 -27.04 10.81 -2.42
CA VAL A 129 -25.63 11.04 -2.04
C VAL A 129 -24.82 9.76 -2.23
N MET A 130 -23.74 9.84 -2.99
CA MET A 130 -22.79 8.74 -3.20
C MET A 130 -21.39 9.12 -2.75
N PHE A 131 -20.89 8.45 -1.71
CA PHE A 131 -19.49 8.54 -1.30
C PHE A 131 -18.62 7.63 -2.15
N CYS A 132 -17.45 8.09 -2.60
CA CYS A 132 -16.55 7.25 -3.37
C CYS A 132 -15.07 7.57 -3.14
N THR A 133 -14.17 6.69 -3.56
CA THR A 133 -12.75 7.07 -3.61
C THR A 133 -12.46 7.98 -4.81
N ASN A 134 -11.42 8.81 -4.74
CA ASN A 134 -11.01 9.72 -5.83
C ASN A 134 -10.89 8.97 -7.18
N GLY A 135 -10.20 7.83 -7.19
CA GLY A 135 -10.06 6.97 -8.39
C GLY A 135 -11.37 6.39 -8.94
N VAL A 136 -12.47 6.33 -8.16
CA VAL A 136 -13.79 5.91 -8.67
C VAL A 136 -14.48 7.04 -9.42
N LEU A 137 -14.46 8.27 -8.88
CA LEU A 137 -15.00 9.43 -9.62
C LEU A 137 -14.15 9.71 -10.86
N LEU A 138 -12.83 9.61 -10.76
CA LEU A 138 -11.93 9.76 -11.89
C LEU A 138 -12.30 8.84 -13.07
N ARG A 139 -12.53 7.54 -12.81
CA ARG A 139 -12.99 6.60 -13.85
C ARG A 139 -14.42 6.87 -14.35
N VAL A 140 -15.26 7.60 -13.60
CA VAL A 140 -16.57 8.04 -14.10
C VAL A 140 -16.43 9.24 -15.04
N LEU A 141 -15.52 10.17 -14.74
CA LEU A 141 -15.22 11.34 -15.58
C LEU A 141 -14.51 10.95 -16.90
N ILE A 142 -13.80 9.83 -16.93
CA ILE A 142 -13.04 9.36 -18.10
C ILE A 142 -13.75 8.20 -18.84
N GLY A 143 -14.36 7.27 -18.09
CA GLY A 143 -14.56 5.90 -18.54
C GLY A 143 -15.92 5.54 -19.13
N ARG A 144 -16.46 6.33 -20.08
CA ARG A 144 -17.66 5.92 -20.86
C ARG A 144 -17.49 5.90 -22.38
N GLY A 145 -16.26 5.98 -22.89
CA GLY A 145 -15.94 5.68 -24.29
C GLY A 145 -16.05 4.19 -24.69
N THR A 146 -16.23 3.27 -23.74
CA THR A 146 -16.02 1.82 -23.95
C THR A 146 -17.28 0.99 -24.23
N ASN A 147 -18.45 1.61 -24.39
CA ASN A 147 -19.65 0.89 -24.86
C ASN A 147 -19.50 0.55 -26.35
N THR A 148 -19.42 -0.73 -26.67
CA THR A 148 -19.31 -1.31 -28.01
C THR A 148 -20.54 -1.05 -28.89
N SER A 149 -20.61 0.15 -29.44
CA SER A 149 -21.26 0.43 -30.72
C SER A 149 -20.49 1.54 -31.41
N LYS A 150 -20.03 1.32 -32.66
CA LYS A 150 -19.33 2.33 -33.50
C LYS A 150 -20.29 3.44 -34.00
N THR A 151 -21.33 3.75 -33.23
CA THR A 151 -22.50 4.57 -33.57
C THR A 151 -22.91 5.55 -32.46
N ARG A 152 -22.19 5.63 -31.34
CA ARG A 152 -22.39 6.65 -30.30
C ARG A 152 -21.11 7.42 -30.01
N ASN A 153 -21.14 8.74 -30.24
CA ASN A 153 -20.05 9.66 -29.90
C ASN A 153 -19.68 9.53 -28.40
N PRO A 154 -18.39 9.41 -28.04
CA PRO A 154 -17.97 9.30 -26.64
C PRO A 154 -18.36 10.53 -25.80
N LYS A 155 -18.41 11.73 -26.39
CA LYS A 155 -18.96 12.94 -25.72
C LYS A 155 -20.34 12.69 -25.11
N ARG A 156 -21.28 12.10 -25.87
CA ARG A 156 -22.67 11.87 -25.44
C ARG A 156 -22.78 11.00 -24.18
N SER A 157 -21.84 10.09 -23.94
CA SER A 157 -21.89 9.18 -22.79
C SER A 157 -21.28 9.78 -21.51
N LEU A 158 -20.39 10.78 -21.66
CA LEU A 158 -19.94 11.66 -20.59
C LEU A 158 -21.02 12.69 -20.25
N ASP A 159 -21.65 13.28 -21.27
CA ASP A 159 -22.81 14.17 -21.12
C ASP A 159 -23.92 13.48 -20.30
N ASP A 160 -24.38 12.30 -20.71
CA ASP A 160 -25.39 11.49 -19.98
C ASP A 160 -25.00 11.18 -18.52
N ALA A 161 -23.70 11.17 -18.19
CA ALA A 161 -23.21 10.90 -16.83
C ALA A 161 -23.11 12.16 -15.96
N ILE A 162 -22.64 13.27 -16.53
CA ILE A 162 -22.46 14.56 -15.81
C ILE A 162 -23.77 15.35 -15.73
N LEU A 163 -24.66 15.25 -16.73
CA LEU A 163 -26.01 15.84 -16.68
C LEU A 163 -26.85 15.27 -15.52
N GLY A 164 -26.57 14.04 -15.08
CA GLY A 164 -27.21 13.43 -13.92
C GLY A 164 -26.63 13.83 -12.56
N ILE A 165 -25.56 14.65 -12.52
CA ILE A 165 -24.87 15.08 -11.29
C ILE A 165 -25.10 16.58 -11.11
N SER A 166 -25.59 16.96 -9.92
CA SER A 166 -25.78 18.38 -9.56
C SER A 166 -24.56 18.96 -8.84
N HIS A 167 -23.93 18.16 -7.97
CA HIS A 167 -22.85 18.59 -7.09
C HIS A 167 -21.75 17.53 -7.04
N ILE A 168 -20.50 17.96 -7.17
CA ILE A 168 -19.32 17.18 -6.82
C ILE A 168 -18.67 17.81 -5.59
N ILE A 169 -18.36 17.00 -4.60
CA ILE A 169 -17.64 17.39 -3.39
C ILE A 169 -16.31 16.63 -3.41
N VAL A 170 -15.19 17.34 -3.34
CA VAL A 170 -13.86 16.74 -3.17
C VAL A 170 -13.40 17.05 -1.75
N ASP A 171 -13.38 16.02 -0.90
CA ASP A 171 -13.02 16.15 0.51
C ASP A 171 -11.54 15.84 0.77
N GLU A 172 -11.05 16.31 1.91
CA GLU A 172 -9.68 16.07 2.39
C GLU A 172 -8.59 16.46 1.36
N ILE A 173 -8.81 17.53 0.57
CA ILE A 173 -7.92 17.94 -0.55
C ILE A 173 -6.47 18.20 -0.12
N HIS A 174 -6.27 18.51 1.15
CA HIS A 174 -4.97 18.76 1.78
C HIS A 174 -4.15 17.49 2.03
N GLU A 175 -4.69 16.28 1.88
CA GLU A 175 -3.88 15.05 1.84
C GLU A 175 -3.04 14.95 0.55
N ARG A 176 -3.31 15.79 -0.48
CA ARG A 176 -2.54 15.89 -1.74
C ARG A 176 -2.28 14.54 -2.45
N ASP A 177 -3.30 13.67 -2.41
CA ASP A 177 -3.35 12.40 -3.17
C ASP A 177 -3.23 12.65 -4.67
N ARG A 178 -2.47 11.80 -5.36
CA ARG A 178 -2.17 11.93 -6.80
C ARG A 178 -3.43 11.85 -7.67
N PHE A 179 -4.44 11.07 -7.26
CA PHE A 179 -5.70 10.98 -7.99
C PHE A 179 -6.58 12.21 -7.73
N SER A 180 -6.53 12.81 -6.54
CA SER A 180 -7.20 14.07 -6.20
C SER A 180 -6.70 15.22 -7.08
N ASP A 181 -5.41 15.52 -7.06
CA ASP A 181 -4.81 16.62 -7.82
C ASP A 181 -5.08 16.49 -9.34
N PHE A 182 -4.99 15.27 -9.87
CA PHE A 182 -5.31 14.96 -11.26
C PHE A 182 -6.82 15.15 -11.58
N MET A 183 -7.71 14.69 -10.70
CA MET A 183 -9.15 14.87 -10.83
C MET A 183 -9.56 16.35 -10.72
N LEU A 184 -8.93 17.14 -9.85
CA LEU A 184 -9.15 18.58 -9.74
C LEU A 184 -8.77 19.32 -11.05
N THR A 185 -7.70 18.87 -11.72
CA THR A 185 -7.30 19.37 -13.05
C THR A 185 -8.41 19.14 -14.09
N ILE A 186 -8.96 17.92 -14.12
CA ILE A 186 -10.07 17.56 -15.02
C ILE A 186 -11.32 18.38 -14.70
N LEU A 187 -11.69 18.49 -13.41
CA LEU A 187 -12.88 19.23 -12.99
C LEU A 187 -12.76 20.72 -13.34
N ARG A 188 -11.60 21.35 -13.14
CA ARG A 188 -11.34 22.75 -13.54
C ARG A 188 -11.57 22.95 -15.04
N ASP A 189 -11.06 22.06 -15.89
CA ASP A 189 -11.20 22.15 -17.35
C ASP A 189 -12.63 21.80 -17.83
N LEU A 190 -13.40 20.99 -17.08
CA LEU A 190 -14.79 20.61 -17.41
C LEU A 190 -15.85 21.62 -16.93
N LEU A 191 -15.64 22.32 -15.82
CA LEU A 191 -16.65 23.21 -15.21
C LEU A 191 -17.22 24.28 -16.18
N PRO A 192 -16.43 24.96 -17.04
CA PRO A 192 -16.96 25.91 -18.02
C PRO A 192 -17.92 25.28 -19.05
N VAL A 193 -17.85 23.97 -19.26
CA VAL A 193 -18.72 23.22 -20.20
C VAL A 193 -20.05 22.83 -19.55
N TYR A 194 -20.08 22.68 -18.23
CA TYR A 194 -21.24 22.22 -17.46
C TYR A 194 -21.67 23.25 -16.40
N PRO A 195 -22.31 24.38 -16.80
CA PRO A 195 -22.66 25.47 -15.88
C PRO A 195 -23.70 25.08 -14.80
N HIS A 196 -24.41 23.95 -14.96
CA HIS A 196 -25.29 23.41 -13.94
C HIS A 196 -24.53 22.75 -12.77
N LEU A 197 -23.31 22.26 -13.03
CA LEU A 197 -22.52 21.48 -12.09
C LEU A 197 -21.84 22.41 -11.09
N ARG A 198 -22.01 22.12 -9.80
CA ARG A 198 -21.34 22.82 -8.70
C ARG A 198 -20.23 21.97 -8.09
N LEU A 199 -19.09 22.59 -7.81
CA LEU A 199 -17.92 21.96 -7.17
C LEU A 199 -17.73 22.52 -5.76
N VAL A 200 -17.70 21.62 -4.77
CA VAL A 200 -17.31 21.93 -3.40
C VAL A 200 -15.94 21.32 -3.13
N LEU A 201 -15.01 22.13 -2.69
CA LEU A 201 -13.70 21.70 -2.23
C LEU A 201 -13.70 21.75 -0.69
N MET A 202 -13.19 20.73 0.00
CA MET A 202 -13.12 20.74 1.47
C MET A 202 -11.71 20.45 1.98
N SER A 203 -11.22 21.31 2.88
CA SER A 203 -9.87 21.23 3.46
C SER A 203 -9.88 21.34 4.99
N ALA A 204 -8.92 20.71 5.66
CA ALA A 204 -8.67 20.87 7.08
C ALA A 204 -7.49 21.82 7.41
N THR A 205 -6.78 22.31 6.38
CA THR A 205 -5.59 23.17 6.54
C THR A 205 -5.78 24.56 5.91
N ILE A 206 -4.86 25.47 6.24
CA ILE A 206 -4.92 26.90 5.92
C ILE A 206 -4.46 27.22 4.48
N ASP A 207 -3.95 26.24 3.70
CA ASP A 207 -3.55 26.41 2.28
C ASP A 207 -4.75 26.61 1.31
N ALA A 208 -5.82 27.25 1.78
CA ALA A 208 -7.03 27.49 1.03
C ALA A 208 -6.83 28.51 -0.11
N GLU A 209 -5.92 29.47 0.08
CA GLU A 209 -5.59 30.48 -0.94
C GLU A 209 -5.05 29.82 -2.22
N ARG A 210 -4.15 28.84 -2.08
CA ARG A 210 -3.55 28.13 -3.22
C ARG A 210 -4.60 27.37 -4.04
N PHE A 211 -5.53 26.68 -3.39
CA PHE A 211 -6.66 26.04 -4.08
C PHE A 211 -7.62 27.07 -4.69
N SER A 212 -7.89 28.18 -4.00
CA SER A 212 -8.74 29.26 -4.52
C SER A 212 -8.16 29.86 -5.80
N GLN A 213 -6.86 30.21 -5.80
CA GLN A 213 -6.13 30.72 -6.97
C GLN A 213 -6.17 29.73 -8.15
N TYR A 214 -5.97 28.43 -7.90
CA TYR A 214 -6.04 27.39 -8.94
C TYR A 214 -7.43 27.26 -9.60
N PHE A 215 -8.50 27.65 -8.88
CA PHE A 215 -9.87 27.75 -9.38
C PHE A 215 -10.31 29.21 -9.61
N ASN A 216 -9.40 30.06 -10.10
CA ASN A 216 -9.64 31.45 -10.51
C ASN A 216 -10.18 32.37 -9.40
N GLY A 217 -9.72 32.18 -8.16
CA GLY A 217 -10.13 32.98 -7.00
C GLY A 217 -11.50 32.58 -6.43
N CYS A 218 -11.83 31.28 -6.44
CA CYS A 218 -13.14 30.80 -5.96
C CYS A 218 -13.40 31.15 -4.49
N SER A 219 -14.67 31.38 -4.14
CA SER A 219 -15.10 31.80 -2.80
C SER A 219 -14.67 30.81 -1.72
N VAL A 220 -14.06 31.34 -0.65
CA VAL A 220 -13.60 30.56 0.50
C VAL A 220 -14.52 30.82 1.70
N ILE A 221 -15.08 29.75 2.28
CA ILE A 221 -15.82 29.76 3.54
C ILE A 221 -14.91 29.16 4.60
N GLN A 222 -14.51 29.96 5.59
CA GLN A 222 -13.67 29.50 6.69
C GLN A 222 -14.52 29.22 7.93
N VAL A 223 -14.67 27.94 8.24
CA VAL A 223 -15.37 27.44 9.43
C VAL A 223 -14.34 27.33 10.57
N PRO A 224 -14.47 28.08 11.67
CA PRO A 224 -13.56 27.96 12.80
C PRO A 224 -13.60 26.55 13.39
N GLY A 225 -12.43 26.04 13.78
CA GLY A 225 -12.36 24.82 14.57
C GLY A 225 -13.01 25.02 15.94
N PHE A 226 -13.57 23.93 16.48
CA PHE A 226 -13.78 23.81 17.91
C PHE A 226 -12.88 22.69 18.40
N THR A 227 -11.63 23.04 18.62
CA THR A 227 -10.66 22.27 19.38
C THR A 227 -10.55 22.91 20.75
N TYR A 228 -10.61 22.09 21.81
CA TYR A 228 -10.25 22.56 23.14
C TYR A 228 -8.75 22.88 23.16
N PRO A 229 -8.30 23.84 23.99
CA PRO A 229 -6.89 24.22 24.03
C PRO A 229 -6.01 23.01 24.35
N VAL A 230 -5.02 22.79 23.49
CA VAL A 230 -3.96 21.79 23.68
C VAL A 230 -2.73 22.51 24.20
N LYS A 231 -2.17 22.03 25.32
CA LYS A 231 -0.89 22.52 25.82
C LYS A 231 0.24 21.74 25.15
N THR A 232 1.18 22.45 24.55
CA THR A 232 2.20 21.84 23.70
C THR A 232 3.59 21.98 24.31
N TYR A 233 4.28 20.85 24.37
CA TYR A 233 5.61 20.68 24.94
C TYR A 233 6.54 20.10 23.86
N TYR A 234 7.80 20.53 23.86
CA TYR A 234 8.86 20.05 22.97
C TYR A 234 9.92 19.26 23.76
N LEU A 235 10.90 18.68 23.06
CA LEU A 235 11.89 17.77 23.65
C LEU A 235 12.59 18.34 24.88
N GLU A 236 13.05 19.60 24.82
CA GLU A 236 13.68 20.28 25.96
C GLU A 236 12.74 20.37 27.18
N ASP A 237 11.44 20.62 26.98
CA ASP A 237 10.49 20.64 28.10
C ASP A 237 10.24 19.22 28.64
N VAL A 238 10.21 18.20 27.76
CA VAL A 238 10.05 16.79 28.15
C VAL A 238 11.24 16.33 28.98
N LEU A 239 12.47 16.69 28.59
CA LEU A 239 13.68 16.39 29.32
C LEU A 239 13.69 17.07 30.70
N SER A 240 13.24 18.33 30.77
CA SER A 240 13.10 19.09 32.02
C SER A 240 12.05 18.45 32.96
N ILE A 241 10.88 18.07 32.43
CA ILE A 241 9.81 17.35 33.17
C ILE A 241 10.27 16.01 33.73
N LEU A 242 11.18 15.31 33.03
CA LEU A 242 11.69 14.00 33.46
C LEU A 242 12.86 14.09 34.43
N GLN A 243 13.52 15.24 34.58
CA GLN A 243 14.63 15.42 35.52
C GLN A 243 14.21 15.62 36.96
N SER A 244 12.95 16.00 37.22
CA SER A 244 12.38 15.93 38.57
C SER A 244 12.17 14.49 39.05
N VAL A 245 12.53 13.46 38.27
CA VAL A 245 12.45 12.04 38.63
C VAL A 245 13.87 11.49 38.72
N GLY A 246 14.30 11.14 39.93
CA GLY A 246 15.72 11.01 40.32
C GLY A 246 16.56 9.86 39.74
N ASP A 247 16.20 9.30 38.58
CA ASP A 247 16.94 8.21 37.92
C ASP A 247 16.95 8.40 36.39
N ASN A 248 17.73 9.36 35.87
CA ASN A 248 17.92 9.53 34.43
C ASN A 248 19.13 8.78 33.88
N HIS A 249 19.01 8.25 32.66
CA HIS A 249 20.11 7.58 31.93
C HIS A 249 21.30 8.51 31.62
N LEU A 250 21.19 9.81 31.93
CA LEU A 250 22.30 10.76 31.98
C LEU A 250 23.33 10.44 33.10
N ASN A 251 23.02 9.48 33.99
CA ASN A 251 23.88 8.93 35.04
C ASN A 251 24.20 7.43 34.83
N THR A 252 24.69 7.02 33.66
CA THR A 252 25.36 5.72 33.54
C THR A 252 26.76 5.77 34.14
N THR A 253 26.89 5.37 35.40
CA THR A 253 28.17 5.10 36.08
C THR A 253 28.80 3.79 35.57
N THR A 254 29.29 3.81 34.33
CA THR A 254 30.11 2.72 33.76
C THR A 254 31.29 3.26 32.95
N SER A 255 32.41 3.40 33.66
CA SER A 255 33.78 3.05 33.23
C SER A 255 34.25 3.41 31.81
N ASP A 256 35.21 4.34 31.76
CA ASP A 256 36.40 4.31 30.91
C ASP A 256 36.31 3.59 29.56
N LYS A 257 35.84 4.32 28.55
CA LYS A 257 36.45 4.26 27.23
C LYS A 257 36.88 5.67 26.85
N LYS A 258 38.20 5.91 26.82
CA LYS A 258 38.76 6.99 26.01
C LYS A 258 38.31 6.74 24.57
N GLN A 259 37.45 7.59 24.03
CA GLN A 259 37.30 7.69 22.59
C GLN A 259 38.65 8.16 22.05
N SER A 260 39.26 7.37 21.17
CA SER A 260 40.16 7.92 20.17
C SER A 260 39.35 8.88 19.32
N SER A 261 39.89 10.07 19.04
CA SER A 261 39.30 11.03 18.09
C SER A 261 38.93 10.31 16.79
N VAL A 262 37.67 10.44 16.35
CA VAL A 262 37.13 9.64 15.24
C VAL A 262 37.68 10.12 13.88
N LEU A 263 38.08 11.39 13.81
CA LEU A 263 38.67 12.01 12.62
C LEU A 263 40.11 11.52 12.39
N THR A 264 40.30 10.65 11.40
CA THR A 264 41.63 10.38 10.82
C THR A 264 42.15 11.62 10.10
N ASP A 265 43.47 11.75 9.95
CA ASP A 265 44.05 12.91 9.26
C ASP A 265 43.65 12.95 7.77
N ASP A 266 43.43 11.79 7.15
CA ASP A 266 42.84 11.66 5.80
C ASP A 266 41.42 12.28 5.70
N PHE A 267 40.60 12.13 6.75
CA PHE A 267 39.25 12.70 6.80
C PHE A 267 39.30 14.22 6.97
N LYS A 268 40.25 14.74 7.77
CA LYS A 268 40.44 16.19 7.92
C LYS A 268 40.84 16.84 6.60
N SER A 269 41.80 16.24 5.89
CA SER A 269 42.18 16.70 4.55
C SER A 269 40.99 16.71 3.59
N SER A 270 40.20 15.64 3.57
CA SER A 270 39.01 15.53 2.71
C SER A 270 37.94 16.58 3.06
N MET A 271 37.79 16.92 4.34
CA MET A 271 36.85 17.92 4.84
C MET A 271 37.32 19.35 4.52
N ASP A 272 38.62 19.63 4.67
CA ASP A 272 39.24 20.91 4.27
C ASP A 272 39.06 21.13 2.75
N ASP A 273 39.39 20.13 1.93
CA ASP A 273 39.21 20.17 0.46
C ASP A 273 37.74 20.42 0.08
N SER A 274 36.80 19.73 0.73
CA SER A 274 35.36 19.87 0.46
C SER A 274 34.80 21.24 0.86
N ILE A 275 35.29 21.83 1.96
CA ILE A 275 34.96 23.20 2.36
C ILE A 275 35.46 24.20 1.32
N ASN A 276 36.69 24.01 0.80
CA ASN A 276 37.25 24.87 -0.24
C ASN A 276 36.49 24.78 -1.56
N LEU A 277 36.11 23.58 -2.00
CA LEU A 277 35.29 23.37 -3.21
C LEU A 277 33.93 24.09 -3.09
N ALA A 278 33.25 23.95 -1.95
CA ALA A 278 31.96 24.59 -1.70
C ALA A 278 32.06 26.13 -1.59
N LEU A 279 33.17 26.68 -1.06
CA LEU A 279 33.40 28.12 -0.99
C LEU A 279 33.79 28.75 -2.33
N LEU A 280 34.68 28.10 -3.09
CA LEU A 280 35.28 28.69 -4.29
C LEU A 280 34.52 28.36 -5.58
N ASN A 281 33.97 27.14 -5.69
CA ASN A 281 33.42 26.60 -6.93
C ASN A 281 31.91 26.34 -6.90
N ASP A 282 31.23 26.58 -5.77
CA ASP A 282 29.82 26.23 -5.53
C ASP A 282 29.52 24.72 -5.67
N GLU A 283 30.53 23.86 -5.46
CA GLU A 283 30.40 22.40 -5.46
C GLU A 283 30.11 21.88 -4.04
N PHE A 284 28.83 21.71 -3.71
CA PHE A 284 28.38 21.35 -2.37
C PHE A 284 28.32 19.84 -2.09
N ASP A 285 28.18 19.00 -3.13
CA ASP A 285 27.92 17.56 -2.99
C ASP A 285 28.99 16.81 -2.17
N PRO A 286 30.31 17.04 -2.31
CA PRO A 286 31.32 16.35 -1.51
C PRO A 286 31.22 16.69 -0.02
N LEU A 287 30.98 17.98 0.29
CA LEU A 287 30.81 18.46 1.66
C LEU A 287 29.53 17.89 2.29
N LEU A 288 28.43 17.85 1.53
CA LEU A 288 27.17 17.24 1.95
C LEU A 288 27.29 15.73 2.14
N GLU A 289 28.06 15.03 1.32
CA GLU A 289 28.31 13.59 1.46
C GLU A 289 29.09 13.29 2.76
N LEU A 290 30.18 14.02 3.05
CA LEU A 290 30.94 13.87 4.30
C LEU A 290 30.10 14.19 5.54
N ILE A 291 29.30 15.26 5.50
CA ILE A 291 28.35 15.66 6.57
C ILE A 291 27.24 14.61 6.75
N SER A 292 26.81 13.95 5.67
CA SER A 292 25.74 12.95 5.71
C SER A 292 26.23 11.54 6.05
N ALA A 293 27.52 11.26 5.90
CA ALA A 293 28.12 9.94 6.13
C ALA A 293 28.09 9.54 7.61
N GLU A 294 28.46 10.45 8.52
CA GLU A 294 28.46 10.19 9.97
C GLU A 294 27.91 11.38 10.77
N GLN A 295 26.93 11.11 11.63
CA GLN A 295 26.28 12.15 12.44
C GLN A 295 27.03 12.46 13.75
N ASN A 296 28.26 12.96 13.63
CA ASN A 296 29.13 13.32 14.76
C ASN A 296 29.20 14.86 14.93
N PRO A 297 28.96 15.42 16.14
CA PRO A 297 29.19 16.84 16.42
C PRO A 297 30.58 17.37 16.03
N GLU A 298 31.63 16.54 16.04
CA GLU A 298 32.98 16.91 15.58
C GLU A 298 33.06 17.17 14.06
N ILE A 299 32.17 16.58 13.26
CA ILE A 299 32.09 16.78 11.80
C ILE A 299 31.25 18.02 11.48
N TYR A 300 30.11 18.18 12.14
CA TYR A 300 29.21 19.32 11.88
C TYR A 300 29.78 20.66 12.34
N ASN A 301 30.53 20.65 13.44
CA ASN A 301 31.26 21.80 13.97
C ASN A 301 32.74 21.78 13.57
N TYR A 302 33.10 21.01 12.54
CA TYR A 302 34.47 20.99 12.04
C TYR A 302 34.87 22.39 11.57
N GLN A 303 36.06 22.83 12.00
CA GLN A 303 36.66 24.08 11.59
C GLN A 303 37.81 23.79 10.62
N HIS A 304 37.75 24.36 9.42
CA HIS A 304 38.78 24.19 8.39
C HIS A 304 40.17 24.57 8.93
N SER A 305 41.16 23.68 8.77
CA SER A 305 42.45 23.75 9.49
C SER A 305 43.17 25.11 9.39
N GLU A 306 43.11 25.78 8.23
CA GLU A 306 43.80 27.05 7.99
C GLU A 306 42.95 28.31 8.24
N THR A 307 41.62 28.21 8.18
CA THR A 307 40.72 29.38 8.08
C THR A 307 39.71 29.47 9.23
N GLY A 308 39.50 28.38 9.97
CA GLY A 308 38.50 28.30 11.04
C GLY A 308 37.05 28.20 10.55
N VAL A 309 36.82 28.24 9.22
CA VAL A 309 35.49 28.26 8.61
C VAL A 309 34.78 26.92 8.82
N THR A 310 33.53 26.98 9.26
CA THR A 310 32.67 25.80 9.47
C THR A 310 31.73 25.56 8.28
N PRO A 311 31.20 24.33 8.11
CA PRO A 311 30.16 24.07 7.10
C PRO A 311 28.97 25.02 7.18
N LEU A 312 28.54 25.40 8.39
CA LEU A 312 27.44 26.35 8.57
C LEU A 312 27.76 27.73 8.00
N MET A 313 29.00 28.22 8.15
CA MET A 313 29.44 29.48 7.53
C MET A 313 29.45 29.39 5.99
N VAL A 314 29.89 28.27 5.42
CA VAL A 314 29.88 28.03 3.95
C VAL A 314 28.46 28.12 3.39
N PHE A 315 27.54 27.31 3.92
CA PHE A 315 26.16 27.31 3.45
C PHE A 315 25.45 28.65 3.76
N ALA A 316 25.84 29.34 4.84
CA ALA A 316 25.32 30.65 5.18
C ALA A 316 25.73 31.74 4.20
N ALA A 317 27.00 31.78 3.79
CA ALA A 317 27.53 32.69 2.77
C ALA A 317 26.85 32.47 1.41
N LYS A 318 26.65 31.20 1.03
CA LYS A 318 26.10 30.80 -0.28
C LYS A 318 24.57 30.82 -0.37
N GLY A 319 23.86 31.15 0.71
CA GLY A 319 22.40 31.25 0.71
C GLY A 319 21.67 29.89 0.69
N GLN A 320 22.36 28.79 1.03
CA GLN A 320 21.80 27.44 0.99
C GLN A 320 20.88 27.18 2.19
N LEU A 321 19.67 27.75 2.13
CA LEU A 321 18.71 27.76 3.23
C LEU A 321 18.34 26.35 3.72
N GLY A 322 18.24 25.37 2.80
CA GLY A 322 17.95 23.98 3.14
C GLY A 322 19.05 23.35 4.00
N ASP A 323 20.31 23.53 3.60
CA ASP A 323 21.47 22.94 4.27
C ASP A 323 21.81 23.66 5.57
N VAL A 324 21.62 24.99 5.63
CA VAL A 324 21.62 25.75 6.89
C VAL A 324 20.56 25.20 7.85
N CYS A 325 19.32 25.02 7.39
CA CYS A 325 18.26 24.43 8.22
C CYS A 325 18.59 23.00 8.67
N MET A 326 19.26 22.21 7.83
CA MET A 326 19.76 20.87 8.17
C MET A 326 20.84 20.93 9.26
N LEU A 327 21.90 21.72 9.08
CA LEU A 327 23.00 21.81 10.04
C LEU A 327 22.56 22.36 11.39
N LEU A 328 21.78 23.45 11.41
CA LEU A 328 21.15 23.95 12.63
C LEU A 328 20.29 22.88 13.31
N SER A 329 19.70 21.94 12.55
CA SER A 329 18.88 20.84 13.08
C SER A 329 19.67 19.68 13.68
N PHE A 330 20.98 19.62 13.41
CA PHE A 330 21.93 18.75 14.10
C PHE A 330 22.57 19.41 15.34
N GLY A 331 22.21 20.67 15.64
CA GLY A 331 22.72 21.40 16.81
C GLY A 331 24.11 21.99 16.60
N VAL A 332 24.42 22.47 15.39
CA VAL A 332 25.67 23.18 15.10
C VAL A 332 25.77 24.48 15.91
N ASP A 333 26.95 24.74 16.44
CA ASP A 333 27.30 25.93 17.19
C ASP A 333 27.29 27.17 16.29
N CYS A 334 26.24 27.97 16.43
CA CYS A 334 26.10 29.25 15.73
C CYS A 334 27.03 30.34 16.26
N SER A 335 27.67 30.13 17.43
CA SER A 335 28.64 31.03 18.04
C SER A 335 30.09 30.74 17.65
N ALA A 336 30.34 29.65 16.92
CA ALA A 336 31.63 29.39 16.31
C ALA A 336 32.05 30.55 15.39
N GLN A 337 33.33 30.90 15.44
CA GLN A 337 33.94 31.98 14.65
C GLN A 337 35.09 31.44 13.81
N ASP A 338 35.26 31.99 12.61
CA ASP A 338 36.44 31.75 11.79
C ASP A 338 37.67 32.51 12.34
N HIS A 339 38.84 32.35 11.68
CA HIS A 339 40.07 33.03 12.10
C HIS A 339 40.02 34.58 11.96
N ASP A 340 39.07 35.11 11.19
CA ASP A 340 38.79 36.56 11.08
C ASP A 340 37.78 37.05 12.16
N GLY A 341 37.26 36.15 13.00
CA GLY A 341 36.30 36.43 14.07
C GLY A 341 34.83 36.52 13.61
N LYS A 342 34.51 36.08 12.39
CA LYS A 342 33.15 36.12 11.83
C LYS A 342 32.37 34.86 12.16
N SER A 343 31.12 35.02 12.57
CA SER A 343 30.16 33.93 12.73
C SER A 343 29.40 33.63 11.42
N ALA A 344 28.69 32.51 11.36
CA ALA A 344 27.81 32.21 10.22
C ALA A 344 26.73 33.29 9.96
N LEU A 345 26.31 34.03 11.00
CA LEU A 345 25.40 35.16 10.86
C LEU A 345 26.06 36.34 10.13
N ASP A 346 27.33 36.62 10.43
CA ASP A 346 28.12 37.68 9.79
C ASP A 346 28.40 37.35 8.32
N TRP A 347 28.69 36.07 8.01
CA TRP A 347 28.83 35.58 6.63
C TRP A 347 27.53 35.74 5.82
N ALA A 348 26.37 35.35 6.37
CA ALA A 348 25.09 35.58 5.72
C ALA A 348 24.78 37.08 5.51
N GLN A 349 25.16 37.94 6.47
CA GLN A 349 24.98 39.38 6.37
C GLN A 349 25.93 40.02 5.32
N GLN A 350 27.19 39.58 5.25
CA GLN A 350 28.19 40.05 4.29
C GLN A 350 27.75 39.76 2.84
N GLU A 351 27.32 38.52 2.59
CA GLU A 351 26.86 38.06 1.27
C GLU A 351 25.38 38.37 0.97
N LYS A 352 24.72 39.16 1.85
CA LYS A 352 23.35 39.67 1.71
C LYS A 352 22.24 38.59 1.62
N GLN A 353 22.47 37.44 2.25
CA GLN A 353 21.55 36.30 2.27
C GLN A 353 20.45 36.49 3.33
N GLN A 354 19.49 37.40 3.06
CA GLN A 354 18.51 37.84 4.07
C GLN A 354 17.67 36.70 4.67
N GLU A 355 17.20 35.73 3.88
CA GLU A 355 16.39 34.61 4.39
C GLU A 355 17.18 33.74 5.37
N VAL A 356 18.44 33.46 5.04
CA VAL A 356 19.37 32.69 5.88
C VAL A 356 19.73 33.47 7.15
N TYR A 357 20.03 34.76 7.02
CA TYR A 357 20.30 35.65 8.15
C TYR A 357 19.15 35.63 9.16
N GLU A 358 17.89 35.78 8.73
CA GLU A 358 16.74 35.73 9.63
C GLU A 358 16.56 34.35 10.28
N VAL A 359 16.88 33.25 9.58
CA VAL A 359 16.81 31.89 10.16
C VAL A 359 17.89 31.67 11.23
N ILE A 360 19.15 32.05 10.96
CA ILE A 360 20.25 31.91 11.94
C ILE A 360 20.01 32.83 13.14
N LYS A 361 19.62 34.09 12.90
CA LYS A 361 19.26 35.04 13.96
C LYS A 361 18.14 34.52 14.84
N LYS A 362 17.06 34.01 14.22
CA LYS A 362 15.93 33.41 14.96
C LYS A 362 16.31 32.15 15.71
N HIS A 363 17.28 31.36 15.23
CA HIS A 363 17.86 30.26 15.99
C HIS A 363 18.53 30.79 17.27
N MET A 364 19.41 31.80 17.16
CA MET A 364 20.09 32.40 18.32
C MET A 364 19.11 33.07 19.31
N GLU A 365 18.04 33.71 18.81
CA GLU A 365 16.97 34.29 19.62
C GLU A 365 16.10 33.21 20.32
N CYS A 366 15.81 32.09 19.66
CA CYS A 366 15.13 30.96 20.31
C CYS A 366 15.98 30.31 21.40
N SER A 367 17.29 30.17 21.19
CA SER A 367 18.22 29.61 22.16
C SER A 367 18.43 30.51 23.40
N THR A 368 18.22 31.83 23.29
CA THR A 368 18.39 32.78 24.40
C THR A 368 17.12 33.01 25.24
N ALA A 369 15.97 32.46 24.85
CA ALA A 369 14.67 32.75 25.48
C ALA A 369 14.30 31.86 26.69
N LYS A 370 15.16 30.92 27.12
CA LYS A 370 14.95 30.01 28.27
C LYS A 370 16.25 29.77 29.05
N SER A 371 16.18 29.07 30.19
CA SER A 371 17.33 28.81 31.05
C SER A 371 18.45 28.07 30.31
N THR A 372 19.70 28.43 30.62
CA THR A 372 20.89 27.73 30.13
C THR A 372 20.83 26.24 30.43
N GLU A 373 20.28 25.87 31.59
CA GLU A 373 20.05 24.49 32.01
C GLU A 373 19.21 23.68 30.98
N ASP A 374 18.02 24.16 30.57
CA ASP A 374 17.15 23.42 29.61
C ASP A 374 17.91 23.13 28.28
N ASN A 375 18.76 24.07 27.83
CA ASN A 375 19.57 23.92 26.61
C ASN A 375 20.77 22.98 26.82
N GLU A 376 21.49 23.07 27.95
CA GLU A 376 22.58 22.14 28.29
C GLU A 376 22.08 20.69 28.34
N LEU A 377 20.86 20.49 28.85
CA LEU A 377 20.20 19.19 28.97
C LEU A 377 19.76 18.65 27.60
N LEU A 378 19.24 19.51 26.72
CA LEU A 378 18.96 19.16 25.33
C LEU A 378 20.26 18.77 24.60
N ASN A 379 21.33 19.55 24.73
CA ASN A 379 22.61 19.29 24.09
C ASN A 379 23.24 17.97 24.59
N LYS A 380 23.22 17.70 25.90
CA LYS A 380 23.69 16.43 26.48
C LYS A 380 22.87 15.22 25.99
N TYR A 381 21.57 15.39 25.79
CA TYR A 381 20.71 14.34 25.22
C TYR A 381 21.02 14.10 23.73
N LEU A 382 21.09 15.16 22.91
CA LEU A 382 21.39 15.05 21.48
C LEU A 382 22.82 14.53 21.20
N ALA A 383 23.78 14.80 22.09
CA ALA A 383 25.13 14.22 22.02
C ALA A 383 25.20 12.71 22.34
N THR A 384 24.12 12.12 22.90
CA THR A 384 24.09 10.70 23.29
C THR A 384 23.05 9.86 22.54
N ILE A 385 22.01 10.48 21.98
CA ILE A 385 20.94 9.82 21.23
C ILE A 385 20.90 10.32 19.78
N ASN A 386 20.97 9.39 18.83
CA ASN A 386 20.80 9.69 17.41
C ASN A 386 19.33 10.10 17.10
N PRO A 387 19.06 11.32 16.60
CA PRO A 387 17.68 11.82 16.39
C PRO A 387 16.86 11.09 15.31
N GLU A 388 17.49 10.31 14.43
CA GLU A 388 16.78 9.56 13.39
C GLU A 388 16.09 8.29 13.93
N HIS A 389 16.47 7.85 15.15
CA HIS A 389 15.94 6.67 15.84
C HIS A 389 14.92 7.05 16.94
N ILE A 390 13.99 6.14 17.22
CA ILE A 390 12.99 6.33 18.27
C ILE A 390 13.55 5.92 19.64
N ASP A 391 13.69 6.89 20.55
CA ASP A 391 14.00 6.61 21.95
C ASP A 391 12.76 6.04 22.68
N THR A 392 12.64 4.71 22.63
CA THR A 392 11.60 3.95 23.36
C THR A 392 11.72 4.06 24.89
N VAL A 393 12.88 4.44 25.42
CA VAL A 393 13.11 4.62 26.87
C VAL A 393 12.59 5.97 27.32
N LEU A 394 12.83 7.04 26.55
CA LEU A 394 12.20 8.35 26.77
C LEU A 394 10.67 8.24 26.74
N ILE A 395 10.12 7.48 25.78
CA ILE A 395 8.67 7.22 25.68
C ILE A 395 8.14 6.46 26.91
N GLU A 396 8.82 5.39 27.36
CA GLU A 396 8.44 4.65 28.58
C GLU A 396 8.36 5.58 29.79
N ARG A 397 9.40 6.41 29.98
CA ARG A 397 9.52 7.34 31.12
C ARG A 397 8.46 8.43 31.08
N LEU A 398 8.22 9.03 29.93
CA LEU A 398 7.17 10.04 29.73
C LEU A 398 5.78 9.44 29.97
N LEU A 399 5.50 8.24 29.46
CA LEU A 399 4.26 7.52 29.76
C LEU A 399 4.09 7.25 31.26
N GLY A 400 5.16 6.80 31.93
CA GLY A 400 5.18 6.62 33.38
C GLY A 400 4.83 7.91 34.13
N LYS A 401 5.49 9.02 33.80
CA LYS A 401 5.27 10.34 34.40
C LYS A 401 3.83 10.85 34.18
N ILE A 402 3.32 10.79 32.95
CA ILE A 402 1.92 11.15 32.62
C ILE A 402 0.91 10.27 33.41
N CYS A 403 1.25 9.00 33.68
CA CYS A 403 0.42 8.07 34.47
C CYS A 403 0.58 8.16 35.99
N VAL A 404 1.54 8.94 36.48
CA VAL A 404 1.66 9.32 37.90
C VAL A 404 0.97 10.66 38.14
N ASP A 405 1.15 11.63 37.23
CA ASP A 405 0.66 13.00 37.39
C ASP A 405 -0.85 13.16 37.10
N SER A 406 -1.43 12.29 36.27
CA SER A 406 -2.85 12.35 35.90
C SER A 406 -3.44 10.97 35.61
N ASN A 407 -4.74 10.82 35.89
CA ASN A 407 -5.54 9.65 35.51
C ASN A 407 -6.53 9.95 34.36
N GLU A 408 -6.45 11.14 33.76
CA GLU A 408 -7.43 11.60 32.78
C GLU A 408 -7.18 11.01 31.39
N GLY A 409 -8.23 10.46 30.76
CA GLY A 409 -8.23 10.07 29.35
C GLY A 409 -7.21 9.01 28.93
N ALA A 410 -7.24 8.74 27.62
CA ALA A 410 -6.31 7.86 26.92
C ALA A 410 -5.08 8.63 26.43
N ILE A 411 -3.99 7.90 26.28
CA ILE A 411 -2.74 8.38 25.69
C ILE A 411 -2.57 7.79 24.29
N LEU A 412 -2.29 8.64 23.30
CA LEU A 412 -2.00 8.24 21.92
C LEU A 412 -0.53 8.55 21.58
N VAL A 413 0.23 7.55 21.18
CA VAL A 413 1.64 7.66 20.80
C VAL A 413 1.78 7.47 19.29
N PHE A 414 2.30 8.46 18.59
CA PHE A 414 2.63 8.37 17.17
C PHE A 414 4.06 7.86 16.96
N LEU A 415 4.18 6.79 16.17
CA LEU A 415 5.41 6.07 15.88
C LEU A 415 5.58 5.84 14.36
N PRO A 416 6.81 5.72 13.82
CA PRO A 416 7.04 5.66 12.38
C PRO A 416 6.43 4.44 11.71
N GLY A 417 6.59 3.25 12.30
CA GLY A 417 6.15 1.99 11.70
C GLY A 417 5.99 0.84 12.70
N TRP A 418 5.91 -0.36 12.14
CA TRP A 418 5.58 -1.58 12.87
C TRP A 418 6.64 -1.99 13.90
N GLU A 419 7.92 -1.82 13.56
CA GLU A 419 9.01 -2.21 14.44
C GLU A 419 9.07 -1.32 15.68
N ASP A 420 8.93 0.00 15.49
CA ASP A 420 8.90 1.00 16.57
C ASP A 420 7.72 0.75 17.53
N ILE A 421 6.54 0.40 16.98
CA ILE A 421 5.36 0.01 17.75
C ILE A 421 5.64 -1.23 18.62
N ASN A 422 6.31 -2.25 18.06
CA ASN A 422 6.62 -3.46 18.82
C ASN A 422 7.71 -3.23 19.87
N GLN A 423 8.81 -2.55 19.50
CA GLN A 423 9.90 -2.24 20.43
C GLN A 423 9.40 -1.42 21.62
N THR A 424 8.59 -0.38 21.35
CA THR A 424 7.91 0.39 22.41
C THR A 424 7.01 -0.53 23.23
N ARG A 425 6.15 -1.34 22.61
CA ARG A 425 5.23 -2.24 23.34
C ARG A 425 5.95 -3.25 24.23
N GLU A 426 6.99 -3.90 23.72
CA GLU A 426 7.80 -4.86 24.47
C GLU A 426 8.47 -4.18 25.66
N ARG A 427 8.95 -2.94 25.49
CA ARG A 427 9.49 -2.10 26.57
C ARG A 427 8.44 -1.79 27.64
N LEU A 428 7.24 -1.33 27.26
CA LEU A 428 6.14 -1.06 28.20
C LEU A 428 5.69 -2.32 28.98
N LEU A 429 5.71 -3.49 28.32
CA LEU A 429 5.36 -4.77 28.94
C LEU A 429 6.50 -5.36 29.82
N ALA A 430 7.74 -4.94 29.62
CA ALA A 430 8.86 -5.25 30.52
C ALA A 430 8.89 -4.33 31.76
N SER A 431 8.34 -3.13 31.66
CA SER A 431 8.28 -2.13 32.74
C SER A 431 7.50 -2.63 33.96
N PRO A 432 8.05 -2.64 35.18
CA PRO A 432 7.34 -3.10 36.38
C PRO A 432 6.04 -2.32 36.67
N PHE A 433 5.97 -1.05 36.27
CA PHE A 433 4.81 -0.19 36.49
C PHE A 433 3.76 -0.35 35.37
N LEU A 434 4.17 -0.29 34.10
CA LEU A 434 3.24 -0.25 32.96
C LEU A 434 2.76 -1.64 32.49
N ARG A 435 3.38 -2.73 32.98
CA ARG A 435 2.94 -4.11 32.72
C ARG A 435 1.60 -4.47 33.38
N ASP A 436 1.17 -3.75 34.42
CA ASP A 436 -0.03 -4.09 35.20
C ASP A 436 -1.31 -3.93 34.36
N SER A 437 -1.83 -5.05 33.85
CA SER A 437 -3.04 -5.12 33.04
C SER A 437 -4.33 -4.79 33.80
N SER A 438 -4.29 -4.70 35.13
CA SER A 438 -5.41 -4.19 35.93
C SER A 438 -5.49 -2.66 35.96
N ARG A 439 -4.41 -1.98 35.55
CA ARG A 439 -4.29 -0.51 35.51
C ARG A 439 -4.08 0.04 34.10
N PHE A 440 -3.45 -0.71 33.19
CA PHE A 440 -3.07 -0.23 31.87
C PHE A 440 -3.56 -1.18 30.75
N LEU A 441 -4.19 -0.59 29.73
CA LEU A 441 -4.60 -1.26 28.50
C LEU A 441 -3.76 -0.75 27.33
N VAL A 442 -2.65 -1.43 27.05
CA VAL A 442 -1.76 -1.13 25.92
C VAL A 442 -2.29 -1.77 24.63
N LEU A 443 -2.68 -0.94 23.67
CA LEU A 443 -3.20 -1.33 22.36
C LEU A 443 -2.25 -0.85 21.25
N SER A 444 -2.10 -1.66 20.20
CA SER A 444 -1.40 -1.25 18.97
C SER A 444 -2.44 -0.92 17.88
N LEU A 445 -2.15 0.08 17.06
CA LEU A 445 -2.99 0.51 15.94
C LEU A 445 -2.14 0.68 14.67
N HIS A 446 -2.21 -0.31 13.78
CA HIS A 446 -1.45 -0.36 12.54
C HIS A 446 -2.26 -1.08 11.46
N SER A 447 -1.99 -0.78 10.18
CA SER A 447 -2.74 -1.29 9.03
C SER A 447 -2.78 -2.83 8.93
N MET A 448 -1.75 -3.51 9.45
CA MET A 448 -1.62 -4.97 9.44
C MET A 448 -2.30 -5.68 10.63
N ILE A 449 -2.81 -4.93 11.62
CA ILE A 449 -3.52 -5.50 12.77
C ILE A 449 -4.94 -5.91 12.34
N PRO A 450 -5.49 -7.05 12.82
CA PRO A 450 -6.87 -7.46 12.52
C PRO A 450 -7.90 -6.39 12.87
N SER A 451 -8.94 -6.22 12.02
CA SER A 451 -9.95 -5.16 12.23
C SER A 451 -10.70 -5.27 13.55
N LEU A 452 -10.84 -6.49 14.11
CA LEU A 452 -11.47 -6.70 15.42
C LEU A 452 -10.61 -6.16 16.57
N GLU A 453 -9.28 -6.30 16.45
CA GLU A 453 -8.31 -5.74 17.39
C GLU A 453 -8.24 -4.21 17.25
N GLN A 454 -8.17 -3.69 16.01
CA GLN A 454 -8.28 -2.24 15.75
C GLN A 454 -9.57 -1.66 16.36
N LYS A 455 -10.70 -2.37 16.26
CA LYS A 455 -11.99 -1.92 16.86
C LYS A 455 -11.96 -1.79 18.39
N LYS A 456 -10.95 -2.34 19.09
CA LYS A 456 -10.80 -2.13 20.55
C LYS A 456 -10.40 -0.70 20.90
N VAL A 457 -9.68 0.02 20.03
CA VAL A 457 -9.19 1.39 20.34
C VAL A 457 -10.32 2.40 20.52
N PHE A 458 -11.46 2.19 19.85
CA PHE A 458 -12.65 3.05 19.97
C PHE A 458 -13.48 2.79 21.22
N LYS A 459 -13.25 1.67 21.93
CA LYS A 459 -13.97 1.39 23.18
C LYS A 459 -13.31 2.17 24.32
N ARG A 460 -14.13 2.73 25.22
CA ARG A 460 -13.62 3.26 26.49
C ARG A 460 -13.07 2.09 27.33
N PRO A 461 -11.96 2.28 28.07
CA PRO A 461 -11.44 1.25 28.96
C PRO A 461 -12.37 1.01 30.15
N PRO A 462 -12.22 -0.12 30.88
CA PRO A 462 -12.89 -0.34 32.15
C PRO A 462 -12.56 0.76 33.18
N ALA A 463 -13.43 0.95 34.18
CA ALA A 463 -13.18 1.91 35.26
C ALA A 463 -11.88 1.57 36.00
N GLY A 464 -11.03 2.59 36.23
CA GLY A 464 -9.71 2.43 36.84
C GLY A 464 -8.59 1.99 35.89
N VAL A 465 -8.91 1.63 34.64
CA VAL A 465 -7.92 1.24 33.62
C VAL A 465 -7.64 2.40 32.68
N ARG A 466 -6.37 2.78 32.49
CA ARG A 466 -5.96 3.78 31.51
C ARG A 466 -5.58 3.13 30.18
N LYS A 467 -6.05 3.71 29.08
CA LYS A 467 -5.79 3.21 27.71
C LYS A 467 -4.57 3.91 27.11
N ILE A 468 -3.63 3.13 26.59
CA ILE A 468 -2.42 3.60 25.89
C ILE A 468 -2.45 3.02 24.48
N ILE A 469 -2.34 3.86 23.45
CA ILE A 469 -2.50 3.48 22.05
C ILE A 469 -1.21 3.80 21.30
N LEU A 470 -0.54 2.78 20.77
CA LEU A 470 0.67 2.91 19.95
C LEU A 470 0.28 2.85 18.47
N SER A 471 0.45 3.94 17.72
CA SER A 471 -0.11 4.11 16.37
C SER A 471 0.87 4.69 15.37
N THR A 472 0.70 4.39 14.09
CA THR A 472 1.27 5.22 13.00
C THR A 472 0.34 6.40 12.66
N ASN A 473 0.63 7.13 11.59
CA ASN A 473 -0.23 8.15 10.97
C ASN A 473 -1.67 7.69 10.62
N ILE A 474 -2.02 6.41 10.77
CA ILE A 474 -3.41 5.92 10.65
C ILE A 474 -4.38 6.64 11.62
N ALA A 475 -3.91 7.07 12.80
CA ALA A 475 -4.70 7.87 13.75
C ALA A 475 -4.74 9.37 13.44
N GLU A 476 -3.95 9.84 12.47
CA GLU A 476 -3.77 11.27 12.17
C GLU A 476 -4.95 11.88 11.40
N THR A 477 -5.59 11.11 10.51
CA THR A 477 -6.84 11.51 9.83
C THR A 477 -7.94 10.45 9.86
N ALA A 478 -7.65 9.19 9.53
CA ALA A 478 -8.66 8.15 9.24
C ALA A 478 -9.43 7.57 10.45
N VAL A 479 -9.02 7.87 11.69
CA VAL A 479 -9.57 7.26 12.91
C VAL A 479 -9.81 8.36 13.95
N THR A 480 -11.04 8.46 14.45
CA THR A 480 -11.41 9.35 15.56
C THR A 480 -11.54 8.53 16.84
N ILE A 481 -10.71 8.84 17.84
CA ILE A 481 -10.70 8.16 19.14
C ILE A 481 -11.04 9.23 20.19
N ASP A 482 -12.27 9.19 20.69
CA ASP A 482 -12.88 10.35 21.37
C ASP A 482 -12.37 10.56 22.81
N ASP A 483 -11.78 9.54 23.43
CA ASP A 483 -11.28 9.61 24.81
C ASP A 483 -9.77 9.93 24.92
N VAL A 484 -9.10 10.34 23.82
CA VAL A 484 -7.71 10.81 23.84
C VAL A 484 -7.61 12.20 24.45
N VAL A 485 -6.67 12.36 25.38
CA VAL A 485 -6.36 13.64 26.07
C VAL A 485 -4.87 13.96 26.01
N PHE A 486 -4.03 12.93 25.92
CA PHE A 486 -2.58 13.05 25.87
C PHE A 486 -2.08 12.49 24.54
N VAL A 487 -1.27 13.27 23.82
CA VAL A 487 -0.58 12.85 22.61
C VAL A 487 0.92 12.89 22.86
N ILE A 488 1.63 11.83 22.46
CA ILE A 488 3.08 11.79 22.36
C ILE A 488 3.41 11.63 20.88
N ASP A 489 4.06 12.63 20.30
CA ASP A 489 4.43 12.67 18.90
C ASP A 489 5.95 12.50 18.73
N SER A 490 6.37 11.41 18.12
CA SER A 490 7.79 11.19 17.79
C SER A 490 8.34 12.15 16.73
N GLY A 491 7.49 12.90 16.01
CA GLY A 491 7.90 13.76 14.90
C GLY A 491 8.32 13.01 13.64
N ARG A 492 8.17 11.69 13.62
CA ARG A 492 8.65 10.81 12.55
C ARG A 492 7.48 10.03 11.94
N MET A 493 7.64 9.65 10.68
CA MET A 493 6.74 8.74 9.94
C MET A 493 7.52 7.94 8.91
N LYS A 494 7.06 6.75 8.52
CA LYS A 494 7.59 6.07 7.32
C LYS A 494 6.79 6.48 6.09
N GLU A 495 7.49 7.01 5.10
CA GLU A 495 6.90 7.54 3.87
C GLU A 495 7.38 6.74 2.66
N LYS A 496 6.44 6.40 1.77
CA LYS A 496 6.78 5.84 0.47
C LYS A 496 7.06 7.00 -0.50
N SER A 497 8.24 6.95 -1.11
CA SER A 497 8.66 7.83 -2.19
C SER A 497 9.15 6.99 -3.38
N TYR A 498 9.41 7.64 -4.51
CA TYR A 498 9.90 7.05 -5.74
C TYR A 498 11.06 7.89 -6.24
N ASP A 499 12.20 7.24 -6.43
CA ASP A 499 13.37 7.80 -7.08
C ASP A 499 13.26 7.51 -8.58
N PRO A 500 13.00 8.53 -9.43
CA PRO A 500 12.82 8.31 -10.86
C PRO A 500 14.12 8.05 -11.61
N TYR A 501 15.27 8.47 -11.08
CA TYR A 501 16.56 8.27 -11.73
C TYR A 501 17.07 6.84 -11.51
N ASN A 502 16.84 6.27 -10.33
CA ASN A 502 17.14 4.86 -10.04
C ASN A 502 15.96 3.90 -10.35
N ASN A 503 14.78 4.42 -10.70
CA ASN A 503 13.54 3.68 -10.87
C ASN A 503 13.19 2.76 -9.68
N VAL A 504 13.40 3.24 -8.45
CA VAL A 504 13.25 2.48 -7.21
C VAL A 504 12.27 3.15 -6.25
N SER A 505 11.36 2.35 -5.69
CA SER A 505 10.54 2.81 -4.55
C SER A 505 11.40 2.86 -3.29
N THR A 506 11.30 3.95 -2.53
CA THR A 506 11.95 4.07 -1.22
C THR A 506 10.88 4.07 -0.12
N LEU A 507 11.20 3.46 1.03
CA LEU A 507 10.42 3.53 2.26
C LEU A 507 11.39 3.90 3.37
N HIS A 508 11.59 5.20 3.54
CA HIS A 508 12.47 5.78 4.54
C HIS A 508 11.65 6.34 5.70
N ALA A 509 12.27 6.47 6.88
CA ALA A 509 11.72 7.29 7.94
C ALA A 509 12.00 8.76 7.61
N SER A 510 10.96 9.59 7.55
CA SER A 510 11.03 11.03 7.32
C SER A 510 10.51 11.80 8.55
N TRP A 511 10.96 13.04 8.68
CA TRP A 511 10.36 14.00 9.62
C TRP A 511 8.97 14.42 9.12
N VAL A 512 8.05 14.63 10.05
CA VAL A 512 6.68 15.06 9.73
C VAL A 512 6.64 16.51 9.27
N SER A 513 5.62 16.90 8.50
CA SER A 513 5.38 18.33 8.22
C SER A 513 4.73 19.05 9.41
N LYS A 514 4.80 20.39 9.44
CA LYS A 514 4.08 21.21 10.43
C LYS A 514 2.57 20.97 10.37
N ALA A 515 2.01 20.71 9.18
CA ALA A 515 0.62 20.31 9.01
C ALA A 515 0.31 18.96 9.70
N ASN A 516 1.16 17.93 9.53
CA ASN A 516 1.00 16.64 10.22
C ASN A 516 1.08 16.82 11.75
N ALA A 517 2.08 17.57 12.24
CA ALA A 517 2.26 17.84 13.68
C ALA A 517 1.01 18.48 14.31
N ARG A 518 0.43 19.51 13.67
CA ARG A 518 -0.84 20.14 14.09
C ARG A 518 -2.02 19.17 14.07
N GLN A 519 -2.08 18.26 13.08
CA GLN A 519 -3.12 17.23 13.03
C GLN A 519 -2.99 16.19 14.15
N ARG A 520 -1.76 15.87 14.58
CA ARG A 520 -1.47 15.00 15.74
C ARG A 520 -1.83 15.69 17.05
N GLU A 521 -1.38 16.93 17.24
CA GLU A 521 -1.71 17.81 18.37
C GLU A 521 -3.24 17.92 18.57
N GLY A 522 -3.97 18.21 17.49
CA GLY A 522 -5.43 18.28 17.48
C GLY A 522 -6.17 16.98 17.81
N ARG A 523 -5.49 15.84 18.01
CA ARG A 523 -6.10 14.62 18.55
C ARG A 523 -6.29 14.68 20.06
N ALA A 524 -5.50 15.48 20.79
CA ALA A 524 -5.63 15.69 22.22
C ALA A 524 -6.82 16.60 22.59
N GLY A 525 -7.10 17.62 21.76
CA GLY A 525 -8.08 18.68 22.05
C GLY A 525 -9.53 18.37 21.62
N ARG A 526 -9.93 17.11 21.44
CA ARG A 526 -11.22 16.77 20.81
C ARG A 526 -12.43 16.84 21.73
N CYS A 527 -12.32 16.30 22.94
CA CYS A 527 -13.44 16.24 23.88
C CYS A 527 -13.25 17.09 25.14
N GLN A 528 -12.01 17.50 25.43
CA GLN A 528 -11.65 18.41 26.52
C GLN A 528 -10.24 18.97 26.26
N ALA A 529 -9.77 19.88 27.11
CA ALA A 529 -8.40 20.38 27.03
C ALA A 529 -7.40 19.22 27.14
N GLY A 530 -6.33 19.27 26.34
CA GLY A 530 -5.39 18.17 26.18
C GLY A 530 -3.93 18.61 26.24
N ILE A 531 -3.02 17.65 26.14
CA ILE A 531 -1.57 17.91 26.13
C ILE A 531 -0.91 17.14 24.98
N CYS A 532 -0.05 17.82 24.22
CA CYS A 532 0.79 17.25 23.18
C CYS A 532 2.27 17.37 23.58
N TYR A 533 3.00 16.25 23.52
CA TYR A 533 4.44 16.18 23.74
C TYR A 533 5.13 15.78 22.44
N HIS A 534 5.85 16.72 21.83
CA HIS A 534 6.70 16.49 20.68
C HIS A 534 8.09 16.05 21.14
N LEU A 535 8.55 14.89 20.69
CA LEU A 535 9.89 14.34 21.03
C LEU A 535 10.99 14.88 20.12
N TYR A 536 10.84 16.12 19.69
CA TYR A 536 11.78 16.89 18.90
C TYR A 536 11.84 18.32 19.42
N SER A 537 12.97 19.00 19.22
CA SER A 537 13.17 20.34 19.78
C SER A 537 12.31 21.39 19.09
N ARG A 538 12.10 22.54 19.75
CA ARG A 538 11.50 23.73 19.09
C ARG A 538 12.25 24.11 17.83
N PHE A 539 13.57 23.98 17.81
CA PHE A 539 14.35 24.24 16.61
C PHE A 539 13.95 23.29 15.47
N ARG A 540 13.98 21.97 15.71
CA ARG A 540 13.54 20.98 14.70
C ARG A 540 12.10 21.25 14.24
N ALA A 541 11.20 21.63 15.15
CA ALA A 541 9.83 22.01 14.83
C ALA A 541 9.73 23.22 13.89
N SER A 542 10.65 24.18 14.02
CA SER A 542 10.72 25.36 13.16
C SER A 542 11.22 25.05 11.75
N SER A 543 12.16 24.10 11.60
CA SER A 543 12.71 23.67 10.32
C SER A 543 11.92 22.57 9.59
N LEU A 544 10.85 22.02 10.21
CA LEU A 544 9.94 21.11 9.49
C LEU A 544 9.31 21.80 8.27
N PRO A 545 9.11 21.07 7.14
CA PRO A 545 8.38 21.61 6.00
C PRO A 545 6.92 21.90 6.41
N ASP A 546 6.30 22.94 5.85
CA ASP A 546 4.93 23.31 6.23
C ASP A 546 3.91 22.23 5.85
N TYR A 547 4.11 21.61 4.68
CA TYR A 547 3.27 20.56 4.12
C TYR A 547 4.12 19.40 3.60
N GLN A 548 3.54 18.20 3.57
CA GLN A 548 4.12 17.02 2.94
C GLN A 548 4.17 17.19 1.41
N ILE A 549 5.19 16.60 0.76
CA ILE A 549 5.30 16.62 -0.71
C ILE A 549 4.09 15.89 -1.33
N PRO A 550 3.37 16.49 -2.29
CA PRO A 550 2.22 15.88 -2.97
C PRO A 550 2.55 14.53 -3.60
N GLU A 551 1.63 13.56 -3.54
CA GLU A 551 1.89 12.20 -4.05
C GLU A 551 2.23 12.18 -5.54
N ILE A 552 1.66 13.10 -6.33
CA ILE A 552 1.94 13.22 -7.77
C ILE A 552 3.41 13.52 -8.09
N LYS A 553 4.18 14.07 -7.14
CA LYS A 553 5.62 14.35 -7.27
C LYS A 553 6.53 13.23 -6.76
N ARG A 554 6.02 12.31 -5.91
CA ARG A 554 6.81 11.30 -5.18
C ARG A 554 6.35 9.85 -5.37
N MET A 555 5.39 9.60 -6.26
CA MET A 555 4.89 8.25 -6.59
C MET A 555 4.96 8.03 -8.11
N PRO A 556 5.03 6.76 -8.57
CA PRO A 556 4.85 6.45 -9.99
C PRO A 556 3.46 6.88 -10.49
N ILE A 557 3.30 7.16 -11.78
CA ILE A 557 2.10 7.84 -12.33
C ILE A 557 1.53 7.22 -13.61
N GLU A 558 2.01 6.06 -14.04
CA GLU A 558 1.60 5.32 -15.23
C GLU A 558 0.08 5.02 -15.28
N GLU A 559 -0.59 4.80 -14.15
CA GLU A 559 -2.06 4.75 -14.13
C GLU A 559 -2.66 6.11 -14.53
N LEU A 560 -2.14 7.24 -14.07
CA LEU A 560 -2.58 8.59 -14.46
C LEU A 560 -2.27 8.89 -15.93
N CYS A 561 -1.07 8.54 -16.41
CA CYS A 561 -0.67 8.71 -17.81
C CYS A 561 -1.61 7.98 -18.78
N LEU A 562 -2.02 6.75 -18.45
CA LEU A 562 -3.03 6.02 -19.23
C LEU A 562 -4.42 6.67 -19.13
N GLN A 563 -4.80 7.19 -17.94
CA GLN A 563 -6.04 7.94 -17.78
C GLN A 563 -6.06 9.26 -18.59
N VAL A 564 -4.92 9.96 -18.77
CA VAL A 564 -4.82 11.10 -19.71
C VAL A 564 -5.20 10.67 -21.12
N LYS A 565 -4.60 9.58 -21.63
CA LYS A 565 -4.85 9.10 -23.00
C LYS A 565 -6.25 8.55 -23.22
N LEU A 566 -6.91 8.07 -22.17
CA LEU A 566 -8.33 7.71 -22.22
C LEU A 566 -9.25 8.94 -22.26
N LEU A 567 -8.85 10.05 -21.65
CA LEU A 567 -9.61 11.31 -21.61
C LEU A 567 -9.43 12.12 -22.90
N ASP A 568 -8.19 12.30 -23.34
CA ASP A 568 -7.82 12.96 -24.59
C ASP A 568 -6.67 12.18 -25.27
N PRO A 569 -7.01 11.28 -26.23
CA PRO A 569 -6.01 10.49 -26.95
C PRO A 569 -4.97 11.32 -27.70
N ASN A 570 -5.33 12.52 -28.16
CA ASN A 570 -4.49 13.37 -28.99
C ASN A 570 -3.55 14.26 -28.17
N CYS A 571 -3.86 14.50 -26.89
CA CYS A 571 -3.02 15.30 -26.01
C CYS A 571 -1.71 14.57 -25.67
N ARG A 572 -0.61 15.32 -25.52
CA ARG A 572 0.62 14.79 -24.93
C ARG A 572 0.47 14.70 -23.42
N ILE A 573 0.82 13.55 -22.84
CA ILE A 573 0.73 13.27 -21.40
C ILE A 573 1.43 14.36 -20.57
N ALA A 574 2.64 14.74 -20.97
CA ALA A 574 3.40 15.79 -20.28
C ALA A 574 2.71 17.16 -20.30
N ASP A 575 2.02 17.52 -21.39
CA ASP A 575 1.35 18.82 -21.52
C ASP A 575 0.03 18.88 -20.77
N PHE A 576 -0.66 17.75 -20.62
CA PHE A 576 -1.78 17.65 -19.67
C PHE A 576 -1.29 17.78 -18.23
N LEU A 577 -0.26 17.01 -17.85
CA LEU A 577 0.23 16.95 -16.47
C LEU A 577 0.91 18.24 -15.99
N LYS A 578 1.40 19.11 -16.89
CA LYS A 578 1.82 20.49 -16.57
C LYS A 578 0.70 21.35 -15.98
N LYS A 579 -0.58 20.99 -16.18
CA LYS A 579 -1.73 21.77 -15.72
C LYS A 579 -2.18 21.47 -14.28
N THR A 580 -1.58 20.47 -13.62
CA THR A 580 -1.93 20.08 -12.24
C THR A 580 -1.49 21.16 -11.24
N LEU A 581 -2.02 21.10 -10.01
CA LEU A 581 -1.67 22.06 -8.94
C LEU A 581 -0.17 22.02 -8.57
N ASP A 582 0.42 20.84 -8.69
CA ASP A 582 1.85 20.58 -8.65
C ASP A 582 2.18 19.63 -9.82
N PRO A 583 2.91 20.07 -10.86
CA PRO A 583 3.36 19.19 -11.93
C PRO A 583 4.27 18.07 -11.41
N PRO A 584 4.16 16.84 -11.92
CA PRO A 584 5.06 15.73 -11.58
C PRO A 584 6.49 15.99 -12.08
N VAL A 585 7.46 15.27 -11.50
CA VAL A 585 8.86 15.30 -11.98
C VAL A 585 8.92 14.79 -13.43
N PRO A 586 9.59 15.48 -14.37
CA PRO A 586 9.61 15.10 -15.78
C PRO A 586 10.11 13.68 -16.04
N GLU A 587 11.10 13.21 -15.28
CA GLU A 587 11.63 11.84 -15.41
C GLU A 587 10.58 10.78 -15.03
N THR A 588 9.80 11.02 -13.98
CA THR A 588 8.66 10.17 -13.62
C THR A 588 7.63 10.06 -14.75
N VAL A 589 7.42 11.14 -15.53
CA VAL A 589 6.55 11.11 -16.72
C VAL A 589 7.17 10.26 -17.85
N ARG A 590 8.48 10.36 -18.09
CA ARG A 590 9.19 9.54 -19.09
C ARG A 590 9.10 8.05 -18.74
N ASN A 591 9.48 7.68 -17.53
CA ASN A 591 9.42 6.31 -17.03
C ASN A 591 8.01 5.73 -17.15
N ALA A 592 6.99 6.51 -16.78
CA ALA A 592 5.60 6.10 -16.88
C ALA A 592 5.14 5.86 -18.33
N ILE A 593 5.65 6.64 -19.30
CA ILE A 593 5.38 6.43 -20.74
C ILE A 593 6.06 5.14 -21.21
N THR A 594 7.35 4.93 -20.89
CA THR A 594 8.09 3.70 -21.24
C THR A 594 7.38 2.46 -20.71
N VAL A 595 6.98 2.44 -19.43
CA VAL A 595 6.24 1.32 -18.83
C VAL A 595 4.92 1.05 -19.57
N LEU A 596 4.21 2.10 -20.02
CA LEU A 596 2.98 1.92 -20.80
C LEU A 596 3.25 1.43 -22.24
N GLN A 597 4.40 1.75 -22.83
CA GLN A 597 4.84 1.22 -24.12
C GLN A 597 5.23 -0.26 -24.01
N ASP A 598 5.98 -0.65 -22.97
CA ASP A 598 6.35 -2.05 -22.67
C ASP A 598 5.15 -2.94 -22.35
N LEU A 599 4.10 -2.36 -21.74
CA LEU A 599 2.82 -3.02 -21.56
C LEU A 599 1.99 -3.14 -22.86
N GLY A 600 2.40 -2.48 -23.95
CA GLY A 600 1.68 -2.40 -25.22
C GLY A 600 0.45 -1.49 -25.15
N ALA A 601 0.33 -0.65 -24.12
CA ALA A 601 -0.78 0.28 -23.93
C ALA A 601 -0.67 1.52 -24.83
N LEU A 602 0.56 1.97 -25.10
CA LEU A 602 0.88 3.08 -25.99
C LEU A 602 1.81 2.65 -27.12
N THR A 603 1.76 3.35 -28.25
CA THR A 603 2.80 3.27 -29.29
C THR A 603 4.04 4.09 -28.91
N GLN A 604 5.12 3.97 -29.68
CA GLN A 604 6.31 4.81 -29.53
C GLN A 604 5.98 6.31 -29.66
N ASP A 605 5.06 6.67 -30.55
CA ASP A 605 4.52 8.04 -30.72
C ASP A 605 3.44 8.42 -29.68
N GLU A 606 3.41 7.77 -28.53
CA GLU A 606 2.51 8.06 -27.41
C GLU A 606 1.01 7.84 -27.73
N GLN A 607 0.66 7.08 -28.78
CA GLN A 607 -0.74 6.89 -29.20
C GLN A 607 -1.40 5.72 -28.45
N LEU A 608 -2.66 5.88 -28.06
CA LEU A 608 -3.41 4.83 -27.36
C LEU A 608 -3.72 3.63 -28.27
N THR A 609 -3.33 2.42 -27.86
CA THR A 609 -3.63 1.19 -28.61
C THR A 609 -5.00 0.59 -28.24
N GLU A 610 -5.55 -0.31 -29.07
CA GLU A 610 -6.76 -1.09 -28.71
C GLU A 610 -6.56 -1.84 -27.38
N LEU A 611 -5.34 -2.33 -27.10
CA LEU A 611 -4.98 -2.95 -25.83
C LEU A 611 -5.01 -1.92 -24.70
N GLY A 612 -4.35 -0.76 -24.86
CA GLY A 612 -4.32 0.31 -23.87
C GLY A 612 -5.71 0.80 -23.45
N GLU A 613 -6.62 0.95 -24.41
CA GLU A 613 -8.03 1.25 -24.15
C GLU A 613 -8.63 0.22 -23.18
N LYS A 614 -8.45 -1.08 -23.43
CA LYS A 614 -8.95 -2.13 -22.54
C LYS A 614 -8.22 -2.21 -21.20
N LEU A 615 -6.90 -2.03 -21.18
CA LEU A 615 -6.07 -2.06 -19.96
C LEU A 615 -6.57 -1.04 -18.93
N GLY A 616 -6.78 0.21 -19.34
CA GLY A 616 -7.27 1.28 -18.47
C GLY A 616 -8.79 1.32 -18.28
N SER A 617 -9.53 0.50 -19.05
CA SER A 617 -10.99 0.39 -18.89
C SER A 617 -11.40 -0.37 -17.62
N LEU A 618 -10.59 -1.34 -17.18
CA LEU A 618 -10.89 -2.22 -16.04
C LEU A 618 -10.46 -1.59 -14.70
N PRO A 619 -11.14 -1.88 -13.59
CA PRO A 619 -10.83 -1.30 -12.29
C PRO A 619 -9.65 -2.01 -11.58
N VAL A 620 -8.54 -2.28 -12.27
CA VAL A 620 -7.28 -2.85 -11.74
C VAL A 620 -6.07 -2.11 -12.34
N HIS A 621 -4.84 -2.38 -11.90
CA HIS A 621 -3.64 -1.74 -12.47
C HIS A 621 -3.40 -2.25 -13.91
N PRO A 622 -2.82 -1.46 -14.85
CA PRO A 622 -2.61 -1.92 -16.22
C PRO A 622 -1.86 -3.26 -16.35
N SER A 623 -0.79 -3.46 -15.58
CA SER A 623 -0.09 -4.75 -15.53
C SER A 623 -0.97 -5.90 -15.00
N THR A 624 -1.83 -5.63 -14.02
CA THR A 624 -2.84 -6.58 -13.54
C THR A 624 -3.88 -6.91 -14.61
N THR A 625 -4.26 -5.98 -15.48
CA THR A 625 -5.13 -6.29 -16.62
C THR A 625 -4.41 -7.19 -17.64
N LYS A 626 -3.12 -6.93 -17.94
CA LYS A 626 -2.28 -7.80 -18.80
C LYS A 626 -2.22 -9.23 -18.25
N MET A 627 -2.00 -9.38 -16.94
CA MET A 627 -2.07 -10.66 -16.21
C MET A 627 -3.42 -11.36 -16.38
N LEU A 628 -4.55 -10.65 -16.20
CA LEU A 628 -5.88 -11.25 -16.33
C LEU A 628 -6.18 -11.71 -17.76
N LEU A 629 -5.80 -10.93 -18.78
CA LEU A 629 -5.95 -11.33 -20.19
C LEU A 629 -5.13 -12.58 -20.51
N PHE A 630 -3.88 -12.65 -20.05
CA PHE A 630 -3.04 -13.83 -20.19
C PHE A 630 -3.62 -15.05 -19.43
N ALA A 631 -4.11 -14.86 -18.22
CA ALA A 631 -4.76 -15.92 -17.43
C ALA A 631 -6.03 -16.48 -18.08
N ILE A 632 -6.80 -15.66 -18.82
CA ILE A 632 -7.96 -16.11 -19.59
C ILE A 632 -7.50 -17.01 -20.76
N LEU A 633 -6.46 -16.60 -21.50
CA LEU A 633 -5.88 -17.41 -22.59
C LEU A 633 -5.31 -18.74 -22.08
N MET A 634 -4.68 -18.74 -20.91
CA MET A 634 -4.09 -19.92 -20.27
C MET A 634 -5.08 -20.75 -19.43
N ASN A 635 -6.37 -20.40 -19.42
CA ASN A 635 -7.42 -21.12 -18.68
C ASN A 635 -7.14 -21.23 -17.15
N CYS A 636 -6.64 -20.14 -16.55
CA CYS A 636 -6.16 -20.04 -15.17
C CYS A 636 -6.75 -18.80 -14.44
N LEU A 637 -8.03 -18.50 -14.66
CA LEU A 637 -8.66 -17.27 -14.17
C LEU A 637 -8.87 -17.21 -12.65
N ASP A 638 -9.29 -18.30 -11.98
CA ASP A 638 -9.60 -18.28 -10.55
C ASP A 638 -8.39 -17.82 -9.68
N PRO A 639 -7.16 -18.35 -9.84
CA PRO A 639 -5.97 -17.83 -9.17
C PRO A 639 -5.70 -16.36 -9.46
N ALA A 640 -5.75 -15.97 -10.75
CA ALA A 640 -5.45 -14.61 -11.21
C ALA A 640 -6.41 -13.57 -10.62
N LEU A 641 -7.69 -13.92 -10.43
CA LEU A 641 -8.66 -13.06 -9.74
C LEU A 641 -8.29 -12.83 -8.27
N THR A 642 -7.84 -13.85 -7.54
CA THR A 642 -7.33 -13.66 -6.16
C THR A 642 -6.05 -12.82 -6.14
N LEU A 643 -5.11 -13.05 -7.04
CA LEU A 643 -3.88 -12.27 -7.14
C LEU A 643 -4.17 -10.79 -7.41
N ALA A 644 -5.04 -10.51 -8.39
CA ALA A 644 -5.47 -9.15 -8.72
C ALA A 644 -6.16 -8.43 -7.54
N CYS A 645 -7.03 -9.14 -6.81
CA CYS A 645 -7.73 -8.54 -5.66
C CYS A 645 -6.82 -8.36 -4.43
N ALA A 646 -5.86 -9.26 -4.22
CA ALA A 646 -4.90 -9.16 -3.12
C ALA A 646 -3.91 -7.99 -3.33
N ALA A 647 -3.44 -7.80 -4.57
CA ALA A 647 -2.58 -6.67 -4.95
C ALA A 647 -3.30 -5.31 -4.80
N ASP A 648 -4.59 -5.23 -5.12
CA ASP A 648 -5.38 -3.98 -5.00
C ASP A 648 -5.89 -3.67 -3.57
N TYR A 649 -5.96 -4.68 -2.70
CA TYR A 649 -6.46 -4.51 -1.33
C TYR A 649 -5.35 -4.66 -0.29
N ARG A 650 -5.13 -5.88 0.21
CA ARG A 650 -4.11 -6.25 1.21
C ARG A 650 -3.80 -7.74 1.09
N ASP A 651 -2.57 -8.09 1.44
CA ASP A 651 -2.18 -9.46 1.78
C ASP A 651 -3.04 -9.98 2.97
N PRO A 652 -3.49 -11.25 2.94
CA PRO A 652 -4.38 -11.79 3.97
C PRO A 652 -3.68 -12.33 5.22
N PHE A 653 -2.35 -12.45 5.21
CA PHE A 653 -1.57 -12.97 6.33
C PHE A 653 -1.38 -11.91 7.42
N LEU A 654 -1.60 -12.34 8.65
CA LEU A 654 -1.41 -11.55 9.85
C LEU A 654 0.02 -11.74 10.36
N LEU A 655 0.68 -10.65 10.74
CA LEU A 655 1.92 -10.71 11.51
C LEU A 655 1.55 -10.83 13.00
N PRO A 656 1.78 -11.99 13.64
CA PRO A 656 1.51 -12.14 15.07
C PRO A 656 2.58 -11.42 15.91
N MET A 657 2.22 -11.10 17.15
CA MET A 657 3.08 -10.30 18.03
C MET A 657 4.26 -11.12 18.55
N ALA A 658 4.01 -12.36 18.99
CA ALA A 658 4.99 -13.16 19.72
C ALA A 658 6.07 -13.78 18.78
N PRO A 659 7.36 -13.83 19.17
CA PRO A 659 8.42 -14.35 18.31
C PRO A 659 8.28 -15.81 17.87
N ASP A 660 7.67 -16.67 18.69
CA ASP A 660 7.36 -18.06 18.35
C ASP A 660 6.20 -18.14 17.35
N GLU A 661 5.18 -17.29 17.51
CA GLU A 661 4.09 -17.15 16.55
C GLU A 661 4.58 -16.64 15.20
N ARG A 662 5.53 -15.69 15.16
CA ARG A 662 6.12 -15.21 13.90
C ARG A 662 6.80 -16.35 13.14
N LYS A 663 7.53 -17.24 13.84
CA LYS A 663 8.11 -18.46 13.24
C LYS A 663 7.03 -19.43 12.75
N ARG A 664 5.96 -19.64 13.52
CA ARG A 664 4.81 -20.48 13.11
C ARG A 664 4.07 -19.91 11.89
N ALA A 665 3.87 -18.60 11.82
CA ALA A 665 3.24 -17.93 10.69
C ALA A 665 4.09 -18.03 9.41
N ALA A 666 5.40 -17.83 9.51
CA ALA A 666 6.33 -18.03 8.38
C ALA A 666 6.29 -19.48 7.86
N ALA A 667 6.34 -20.47 8.76
CA ALA A 667 6.22 -21.89 8.39
C ALA A 667 4.85 -22.22 7.74
N ALA A 668 3.76 -21.66 8.27
CA ALA A 668 2.42 -21.83 7.72
C ALA A 668 2.27 -21.21 6.32
N LYS A 669 2.91 -20.06 6.04
CA LYS A 669 2.96 -19.45 4.70
C LYS A 669 3.70 -20.34 3.70
N VAL A 670 4.81 -20.96 4.11
CA VAL A 670 5.57 -21.93 3.30
C VAL A 670 4.75 -23.20 3.04
N GLU A 671 4.06 -23.75 4.06
CA GLU A 671 3.16 -24.91 3.92
C GLU A 671 2.03 -24.64 2.92
N LEU A 672 1.44 -23.45 2.94
CA LEU A 672 0.43 -23.03 1.97
C LEU A 672 1.02 -22.88 0.56
N ALA A 673 2.19 -22.28 0.41
CA ALA A 673 2.84 -22.14 -0.89
C ALA A 673 3.11 -23.50 -1.56
N SER A 674 3.45 -24.55 -0.79
CA SER A 674 3.79 -25.88 -1.35
C SER A 674 2.60 -26.55 -2.08
N LEU A 675 1.36 -26.18 -1.75
CA LEU A 675 0.15 -26.65 -2.45
C LEU A 675 0.11 -26.30 -3.94
N TYR A 676 0.80 -25.24 -4.35
CA TYR A 676 0.86 -24.75 -5.74
C TYR A 676 2.31 -24.69 -6.26
N GLY A 677 3.18 -25.55 -5.73
CA GLY A 677 4.56 -25.72 -6.20
C GLY A 677 5.63 -24.96 -5.41
N GLY A 678 5.27 -24.25 -4.33
CA GLY A 678 6.22 -23.65 -3.38
C GLY A 678 6.96 -22.41 -3.88
N PHE A 679 7.89 -21.92 -3.05
CA PHE A 679 8.83 -20.84 -3.37
C PHE A 679 8.20 -19.56 -3.97
N SER A 680 7.04 -19.16 -3.44
CA SER A 680 6.26 -18.03 -3.93
C SER A 680 5.35 -17.44 -2.85
N ASP A 681 5.54 -16.16 -2.57
CA ASP A 681 4.66 -15.40 -1.67
C ASP A 681 3.26 -15.27 -2.29
N GLN A 682 3.19 -15.00 -3.60
CA GLN A 682 1.95 -14.82 -4.33
C GLN A 682 1.11 -16.11 -4.41
N LEU A 683 1.72 -17.28 -4.61
CA LEU A 683 1.02 -18.57 -4.62
C LEU A 683 0.57 -18.98 -3.22
N ALA A 684 1.27 -18.56 -2.15
CA ALA A 684 0.78 -18.71 -0.77
C ALA A 684 -0.56 -18.00 -0.56
N VAL A 685 -0.77 -16.83 -1.17
CA VAL A 685 -2.04 -16.08 -1.10
C VAL A 685 -3.17 -16.82 -1.83
N VAL A 686 -2.90 -17.38 -3.01
CA VAL A 686 -3.86 -18.22 -3.75
C VAL A 686 -4.27 -19.44 -2.92
N ALA A 687 -3.27 -20.13 -2.35
CA ALA A 687 -3.48 -21.29 -1.49
C ALA A 687 -4.31 -20.94 -0.25
N ALA A 688 -3.98 -19.84 0.42
CA ALA A 688 -4.70 -19.35 1.59
C ALA A 688 -6.18 -19.11 1.26
N PHE A 689 -6.47 -18.46 0.12
CA PHE A 689 -7.84 -18.15 -0.29
C PHE A 689 -8.65 -19.41 -0.62
N ASP A 690 -8.07 -20.34 -1.39
CA ASP A 690 -8.77 -21.55 -1.82
C ASP A 690 -8.97 -22.57 -0.68
N CYS A 691 -8.02 -22.66 0.25
CA CYS A 691 -8.19 -23.43 1.49
C CYS A 691 -9.18 -22.77 2.46
N TRP A 692 -9.18 -21.43 2.59
CA TRP A 692 -10.19 -20.70 3.38
C TRP A 692 -11.60 -20.93 2.84
N ARG A 693 -11.80 -20.87 1.51
CA ARG A 693 -13.09 -21.15 0.84
C ARG A 693 -13.62 -22.53 1.27
N ARG A 694 -12.82 -23.58 1.10
CA ARG A 694 -13.22 -24.95 1.50
C ARG A 694 -13.39 -25.13 3.00
N ALA A 695 -12.57 -24.48 3.83
CA ALA A 695 -12.73 -24.52 5.28
C ALA A 695 -14.05 -23.88 5.72
N LYS A 696 -14.42 -22.74 5.11
CA LYS A 696 -15.69 -22.06 5.35
C LYS A 696 -16.89 -22.91 4.92
N ASP A 697 -16.85 -23.52 3.74
CA ASP A 697 -17.91 -24.42 3.26
C ASP A 697 -18.11 -25.66 4.17
N ARG A 698 -17.10 -26.00 4.99
CA ARG A 698 -17.12 -27.09 5.99
C ARG A 698 -17.38 -26.61 7.43
N GLY A 699 -17.60 -25.31 7.66
CA GLY A 699 -17.73 -24.74 9.01
C GLY A 699 -16.42 -24.69 9.83
N GLN A 700 -15.28 -24.94 9.20
CA GLN A 700 -13.93 -24.97 9.79
C GLN A 700 -13.17 -23.63 9.64
N GLU A 701 -13.84 -22.55 9.21
CA GLU A 701 -13.23 -21.24 8.94
C GLU A 701 -12.33 -20.74 10.08
N SER A 702 -12.86 -20.72 11.32
CA SER A 702 -12.12 -20.21 12.49
C SER A 702 -10.83 -21.03 12.75
N GLN A 703 -10.91 -22.35 12.62
CA GLN A 703 -9.75 -23.24 12.80
C GLN A 703 -8.67 -22.98 11.74
N PHE A 704 -9.07 -22.79 10.48
CA PHE A 704 -8.15 -22.44 9.40
C PHE A 704 -7.48 -21.08 9.63
N CYS A 705 -8.28 -20.04 9.90
CA CYS A 705 -7.79 -18.68 10.11
C CYS A 705 -6.79 -18.58 11.28
N THR A 706 -7.08 -19.24 12.41
CA THR A 706 -6.15 -19.29 13.55
C THR A 706 -4.88 -20.09 13.24
N LYS A 707 -4.99 -21.25 12.58
CA LYS A 707 -3.82 -22.10 12.30
C LYS A 707 -2.85 -21.47 11.28
N TYR A 708 -3.38 -20.81 10.26
CA TYR A 708 -2.60 -20.23 9.15
C TYR A 708 -2.36 -18.72 9.27
N PHE A 709 -2.75 -18.11 10.39
CA PHE A 709 -2.63 -16.66 10.63
C PHE A 709 -3.30 -15.83 9.51
N VAL A 710 -4.47 -16.26 9.05
CA VAL A 710 -5.20 -15.64 7.94
C VAL A 710 -6.38 -14.81 8.46
N SER A 711 -6.50 -13.57 7.99
CA SER A 711 -7.62 -12.69 8.32
C SER A 711 -8.90 -13.07 7.57
N SER A 712 -9.87 -13.66 8.27
CA SER A 712 -11.22 -13.96 7.75
C SER A 712 -11.85 -12.73 7.07
N ASN A 713 -11.80 -11.54 7.71
CA ASN A 713 -12.34 -10.31 7.15
C ASN A 713 -11.71 -9.95 5.79
N ILE A 714 -10.39 -10.11 5.65
CA ILE A 714 -9.71 -9.86 4.36
C ILE A 714 -10.16 -10.89 3.34
N MET A 715 -10.30 -12.16 3.71
CA MET A 715 -10.78 -13.21 2.79
C MET A 715 -12.24 -13.02 2.33
N TYR A 716 -13.15 -12.59 3.21
CA TYR A 716 -14.50 -12.15 2.82
C TYR A 716 -14.44 -11.00 1.82
N MET A 717 -13.56 -10.02 2.08
CA MET A 717 -13.40 -8.85 1.21
C MET A 717 -12.85 -9.24 -0.17
N LEU A 718 -11.81 -10.06 -0.22
CA LEU A 718 -11.27 -10.63 -1.45
C LEU A 718 -12.32 -11.45 -2.21
N SER A 719 -13.15 -12.24 -1.52
CA SER A 719 -14.23 -13.01 -2.14
C SER A 719 -15.27 -12.10 -2.81
N ASN A 720 -15.60 -10.96 -2.21
CA ASN A 720 -16.51 -9.98 -2.79
C ASN A 720 -15.86 -9.24 -3.97
N MET A 721 -14.63 -8.76 -3.81
CA MET A 721 -13.88 -8.08 -4.89
C MET A 721 -13.70 -8.98 -6.11
N ARG A 722 -13.38 -10.27 -5.91
CA ARG A 722 -13.27 -11.27 -6.98
C ARG A 722 -14.56 -11.41 -7.77
N LYS A 723 -15.72 -11.50 -7.11
CA LYS A 723 -17.04 -11.54 -7.78
C LYS A 723 -17.30 -10.28 -8.59
N GLN A 724 -16.96 -9.10 -8.06
CA GLN A 724 -17.13 -7.85 -8.80
C GLN A 724 -16.20 -7.76 -10.02
N LEU A 725 -14.94 -8.15 -9.89
CA LEU A 725 -13.98 -8.15 -10.98
C LEU A 725 -14.35 -9.17 -12.07
N GLN A 726 -14.81 -10.36 -11.66
CA GLN A 726 -15.40 -11.35 -12.57
C GLN A 726 -16.62 -10.78 -13.32
N ASN A 727 -17.54 -10.12 -12.62
CA ASN A 727 -18.69 -9.47 -13.25
C ASN A 727 -18.29 -8.38 -14.25
N GLU A 728 -17.27 -7.58 -13.96
CA GLU A 728 -16.71 -6.57 -14.89
C GLU A 728 -16.11 -7.22 -16.14
N LEU A 729 -15.36 -8.32 -15.98
CA LEU A 729 -14.84 -9.12 -17.10
C LEU A 729 -15.98 -9.71 -17.95
N SER A 730 -17.03 -10.25 -17.32
CA SER A 730 -18.20 -10.81 -18.01
C SER A 730 -19.01 -9.73 -18.74
N GLN A 731 -19.25 -8.57 -18.12
CA GLN A 731 -19.97 -7.44 -18.73
C GLN A 731 -19.26 -6.90 -19.97
N ARG A 732 -17.93 -6.96 -19.99
CA ARG A 732 -17.09 -6.56 -21.14
C ARG A 732 -16.89 -7.70 -22.15
N GLY A 733 -17.46 -8.87 -21.88
CA GLY A 733 -17.42 -10.05 -22.76
C GLY A 733 -16.11 -10.84 -22.74
N PHE A 734 -15.14 -10.51 -21.88
CA PHE A 734 -13.84 -11.21 -21.83
C PHE A 734 -13.98 -12.67 -21.36
N VAL A 735 -15.02 -12.96 -20.57
CA VAL A 735 -15.32 -14.29 -20.04
C VAL A 735 -16.83 -14.56 -20.12
N PRO A 736 -17.25 -15.82 -20.32
CA PRO A 736 -18.65 -16.22 -20.19
C PRO A 736 -19.20 -15.97 -18.78
N ALA A 737 -20.53 -15.97 -18.64
CA ALA A 737 -21.20 -15.79 -17.34
C ALA A 737 -20.92 -16.96 -16.37
N ASP A 738 -20.78 -18.18 -16.89
CA ASP A 738 -20.22 -19.32 -16.15
C ASP A 738 -18.71 -19.41 -16.43
N THR A 739 -17.89 -19.07 -15.44
CA THR A 739 -16.43 -19.07 -15.54
C THR A 739 -15.77 -20.38 -15.11
N SER A 740 -16.54 -21.43 -14.80
CA SER A 740 -16.00 -22.72 -14.37
C SER A 740 -15.03 -23.33 -15.40
N ALA A 741 -15.36 -23.19 -16.69
CA ALA A 741 -14.54 -23.62 -17.82
C ALA A 741 -13.31 -22.74 -18.11
N CYS A 742 -13.13 -21.62 -17.40
CA CYS A 742 -12.01 -20.67 -17.55
C CYS A 742 -10.92 -20.85 -16.48
N SER A 743 -10.97 -21.93 -15.70
CA SER A 743 -10.07 -22.21 -14.58
C SER A 743 -9.52 -23.64 -14.55
N LEU A 744 -9.50 -24.35 -15.68
CA LEU A 744 -9.05 -25.75 -15.76
C LEU A 744 -7.57 -25.94 -15.36
N ASN A 745 -6.71 -24.98 -15.68
CA ASN A 745 -5.27 -25.03 -15.40
C ASN A 745 -4.89 -24.42 -14.04
N SER A 746 -5.86 -24.11 -13.18
CA SER A 746 -5.66 -23.35 -11.93
C SER A 746 -4.81 -24.03 -10.84
N LYS A 747 -4.39 -25.28 -11.07
CA LYS A 747 -3.50 -26.04 -10.17
C LYS A 747 -2.12 -26.32 -10.78
N ASP A 748 -1.87 -25.87 -12.01
CA ASP A 748 -0.59 -26.07 -12.68
C ASP A 748 0.44 -25.01 -12.22
N PRO A 749 1.52 -25.40 -11.52
CA PRO A 749 2.48 -24.44 -10.96
C PRO A 749 3.22 -23.62 -12.02
N GLY A 750 3.49 -24.19 -13.19
CA GLY A 750 4.26 -23.53 -14.24
C GLY A 750 3.43 -22.47 -14.96
N ILE A 751 2.19 -22.81 -15.33
CA ILE A 751 1.22 -21.86 -15.87
C ILE A 751 0.93 -20.73 -14.87
N MET A 752 0.78 -21.03 -13.57
CA MET A 752 0.56 -19.99 -12.56
C MET A 752 1.76 -19.04 -12.41
N ARG A 753 2.99 -19.54 -12.49
CA ARG A 753 4.20 -18.68 -12.52
C ARG A 753 4.27 -17.85 -13.79
N ALA A 754 3.80 -18.35 -14.92
CA ALA A 754 3.69 -17.56 -16.15
C ALA A 754 2.61 -16.48 -16.09
N VAL A 755 1.47 -16.75 -15.44
CA VAL A 755 0.47 -15.72 -15.12
C VAL A 755 1.08 -14.63 -14.24
N LEU A 756 1.84 -15.00 -13.19
CA LEU A 756 2.54 -14.03 -12.36
C LEU A 756 3.58 -13.21 -13.15
N MET A 757 4.36 -13.84 -14.02
CA MET A 757 5.30 -13.15 -14.93
C MET A 757 4.58 -12.11 -15.79
N ALA A 758 3.43 -12.45 -16.39
CA ALA A 758 2.65 -11.54 -17.23
C ALA A 758 2.12 -10.29 -16.50
N GLY A 759 2.06 -10.32 -15.15
CA GLY A 759 1.68 -9.18 -14.31
C GLY A 759 2.83 -8.45 -13.62
N ALA A 760 3.99 -9.09 -13.47
CA ALA A 760 5.16 -8.56 -12.77
C ALA A 760 6.27 -8.06 -13.70
N TYR A 761 6.40 -8.62 -14.90
CA TYR A 761 7.41 -8.21 -15.88
C TYR A 761 7.34 -6.68 -16.17
N PRO A 762 8.46 -5.94 -16.19
CA PRO A 762 9.86 -6.42 -16.24
C PRO A 762 10.56 -6.60 -14.87
N MET A 763 9.83 -6.73 -13.75
CA MET A 763 10.41 -6.91 -12.41
C MET A 763 10.99 -8.33 -12.20
N VAL A 764 12.12 -8.59 -12.84
CA VAL A 764 12.85 -9.87 -12.87
C VAL A 764 14.23 -9.71 -12.24
N GLY A 765 14.68 -10.71 -11.48
CA GLY A 765 16.00 -10.75 -10.86
C GLY A 765 16.62 -12.15 -10.91
N ARG A 766 17.95 -12.20 -10.92
CA ARG A 766 18.78 -13.42 -10.93
C ARG A 766 19.29 -13.69 -9.52
N LEU A 767 18.93 -14.84 -8.94
CA LEU A 767 19.41 -15.21 -7.61
C LEU A 767 20.90 -15.59 -7.67
N LEU A 768 21.73 -14.89 -6.90
CA LEU A 768 23.17 -15.13 -6.85
C LEU A 768 23.52 -16.27 -5.88
N PRO A 769 24.53 -17.10 -6.19
CA PRO A 769 24.93 -18.20 -5.32
C PRO A 769 25.46 -17.67 -3.98
N PRO A 770 25.18 -18.36 -2.86
CA PRO A 770 25.61 -17.92 -1.54
C PRO A 770 27.14 -17.84 -1.45
N ARG A 771 27.66 -16.67 -1.05
CA ARG A 771 29.09 -16.49 -0.74
C ARG A 771 29.47 -17.36 0.46
N LYS A 772 30.72 -17.84 0.52
CA LYS A 772 31.25 -18.53 1.71
C LYS A 772 30.96 -17.68 2.96
N ASN A 773 30.37 -18.29 3.99
CA ASN A 773 29.89 -17.67 5.25
C ASN A 773 28.66 -16.73 5.17
N ALA A 774 28.04 -16.50 4.01
CA ALA A 774 26.83 -15.67 3.89
C ALA A 774 25.53 -16.50 4.02
N ARG A 775 24.71 -16.22 5.04
CA ARG A 775 23.41 -16.89 5.28
C ARG A 775 22.20 -16.28 4.54
N LYS A 776 22.38 -15.25 3.71
CA LYS A 776 21.27 -14.44 3.16
C LYS A 776 21.25 -14.51 1.63
N ALA A 777 20.07 -14.79 1.07
CA ALA A 777 19.81 -14.73 -0.36
C ALA A 777 20.01 -13.30 -0.91
N VAL A 778 20.71 -13.19 -2.04
CA VAL A 778 20.96 -11.93 -2.76
C VAL A 778 20.51 -12.09 -4.21
N VAL A 779 19.73 -11.13 -4.68
CA VAL A 779 19.18 -11.07 -6.03
C VAL A 779 19.89 -9.95 -6.79
N GLU A 780 20.39 -10.26 -7.97
CA GLU A 780 20.87 -9.29 -8.94
C GLU A 780 19.71 -8.86 -9.84
N THR A 781 19.67 -7.58 -10.20
CA THR A 781 18.60 -6.96 -10.99
C THR A 781 19.14 -6.49 -12.33
N ALA A 782 18.27 -6.10 -13.26
CA ALA A 782 18.68 -5.65 -14.60
C ALA A 782 19.67 -4.46 -14.60
N SER A 783 19.67 -3.63 -13.56
CA SER A 783 20.65 -2.54 -13.37
C SER A 783 21.97 -2.97 -12.74
N GLY A 784 22.20 -4.28 -12.54
CA GLY A 784 23.34 -4.83 -11.78
C GLY A 784 23.24 -4.64 -10.25
N ALA A 785 22.20 -3.94 -9.75
CA ALA A 785 22.04 -3.71 -8.32
C ALA A 785 21.75 -5.01 -7.56
N LYS A 786 22.40 -5.17 -6.40
CA LYS A 786 22.34 -6.37 -5.54
C LYS A 786 21.42 -6.14 -4.36
N VAL A 787 20.30 -6.86 -4.35
CA VAL A 787 19.13 -6.64 -3.47
C VAL A 787 18.90 -7.85 -2.58
N ARG A 788 18.44 -7.66 -1.34
CA ARG A 788 18.19 -8.76 -0.39
C ARG A 788 16.71 -9.16 -0.37
N LEU A 789 16.41 -10.41 -0.03
CA LEU A 789 15.02 -10.80 0.26
C LEU A 789 14.61 -10.34 1.66
N HIS A 790 13.38 -9.84 1.82
CA HIS A 790 12.85 -9.36 3.10
C HIS A 790 12.52 -10.54 4.05
N PRO A 791 12.73 -10.42 5.38
CA PRO A 791 12.46 -11.48 6.36
C PRO A 791 11.03 -12.04 6.40
N HIS A 792 10.05 -11.33 5.82
CA HIS A 792 8.64 -11.78 5.74
C HIS A 792 8.31 -12.55 4.45
N SER A 793 9.23 -12.64 3.49
CA SER A 793 9.07 -13.49 2.30
C SER A 793 9.24 -14.96 2.67
N CYS A 794 8.43 -15.85 2.08
CA CYS A 794 8.64 -17.30 2.19
C CYS A 794 10.01 -17.74 1.64
N ASN A 795 10.64 -16.92 0.79
CA ASN A 795 11.90 -17.20 0.13
C ASN A 795 13.13 -16.63 0.88
N PHE A 796 12.97 -16.03 2.06
CA PHE A 796 14.07 -15.39 2.80
C PHE A 796 15.30 -16.29 3.04
N ASN A 797 15.06 -17.59 3.32
CA ASN A 797 16.09 -18.60 3.61
C ASN A 797 16.40 -19.51 2.39
N LEU A 798 16.06 -19.08 1.18
CA LEU A 798 16.25 -19.85 -0.05
C LEU A 798 17.74 -20.07 -0.35
N SER A 799 18.10 -21.29 -0.77
CA SER A 799 19.42 -21.68 -1.22
C SER A 799 19.31 -22.66 -2.40
N PHE A 800 20.34 -22.70 -3.25
CA PHE A 800 20.39 -23.54 -4.45
C PHE A 800 21.81 -24.07 -4.70
N SER A 801 21.92 -25.17 -5.44
CA SER A 801 23.22 -25.71 -5.87
C SER A 801 23.75 -24.94 -7.09
N LYS A 802 25.05 -24.65 -7.11
CA LYS A 802 25.73 -24.08 -8.30
C LYS A 802 25.53 -24.93 -9.56
N SER A 803 25.32 -26.24 -9.42
CA SER A 803 25.18 -27.21 -10.51
C SER A 803 23.83 -27.19 -11.23
N SER A 804 22.96 -26.21 -10.99
CA SER A 804 21.58 -26.18 -11.52
C SER A 804 21.20 -24.84 -12.18
N GLY A 805 22.19 -24.00 -12.50
CA GLY A 805 21.97 -22.65 -13.00
C GLY A 805 21.50 -21.66 -11.92
N ASN A 806 21.58 -20.36 -12.21
CA ASN A 806 21.12 -19.31 -11.29
C ASN A 806 19.59 -19.13 -11.41
N PRO A 807 18.80 -19.34 -10.34
CA PRO A 807 17.35 -19.23 -10.40
C PRO A 807 16.87 -17.82 -10.73
N LEU A 808 15.79 -17.72 -11.51
CA LEU A 808 15.10 -16.46 -11.74
C LEU A 808 14.03 -16.23 -10.67
N LEU A 809 13.83 -14.96 -10.32
CA LEU A 809 12.82 -14.46 -9.39
C LEU A 809 12.04 -13.34 -10.07
N ILE A 810 10.73 -13.35 -9.94
CA ILE A 810 9.88 -12.16 -10.16
C ILE A 810 9.51 -11.55 -8.82
N TYR A 811 9.42 -10.22 -8.77
CA TYR A 811 9.10 -9.46 -7.57
C TYR A 811 8.07 -8.36 -7.84
N ASP A 812 7.50 -7.79 -6.77
CA ASP A 812 6.53 -6.70 -6.83
C ASP A 812 7.19 -5.32 -6.91
N GLU A 813 8.07 -5.03 -5.94
CA GLU A 813 8.82 -3.79 -5.87
C GLU A 813 10.17 -4.01 -5.17
N ILE A 814 11.19 -3.27 -5.59
CA ILE A 814 12.39 -3.06 -4.79
C ILE A 814 12.08 -1.89 -3.86
N THR A 815 12.26 -2.09 -2.56
CA THR A 815 12.18 -1.04 -1.54
C THR A 815 13.58 -0.74 -1.00
N ARG A 816 14.04 0.52 -1.09
CA ARG A 816 15.18 0.99 -0.28
C ARG A 816 14.67 1.45 1.09
N GLY A 817 15.33 1.04 2.18
CA GLY A 817 15.10 1.59 3.52
C GLY A 817 16.36 1.48 4.37
N ASP A 818 16.22 1.71 5.68
CA ASP A 818 17.30 1.79 6.68
C ASP A 818 18.28 0.58 6.61
N GLY A 819 17.74 -0.61 6.30
CA GLY A 819 18.48 -1.85 6.07
C GLY A 819 18.93 -2.08 4.61
N GLY A 820 19.15 -1.03 3.82
CA GLY A 820 19.50 -1.12 2.39
C GLY A 820 18.33 -1.51 1.47
N MET A 821 18.64 -2.05 0.28
CA MET A 821 17.63 -2.45 -0.71
C MET A 821 17.11 -3.88 -0.44
N TYR A 822 15.79 -4.05 -0.48
CA TYR A 822 15.13 -5.34 -0.30
C TYR A 822 13.88 -5.53 -1.18
N ILE A 823 13.61 -6.80 -1.52
CA ILE A 823 12.39 -7.28 -2.19
C ILE A 823 11.45 -7.85 -1.14
N LYS A 824 10.19 -7.40 -1.12
CA LYS A 824 9.19 -7.81 -0.11
C LYS A 824 8.49 -9.12 -0.46
N ASN A 825 7.94 -9.22 -1.68
CA ASN A 825 7.24 -10.42 -2.14
C ASN A 825 7.88 -10.92 -3.43
N CYS A 826 8.17 -12.21 -3.51
CA CYS A 826 8.75 -12.79 -4.73
C CYS A 826 8.26 -14.20 -5.02
N SER A 827 8.39 -14.58 -6.30
CA SER A 827 8.15 -15.93 -6.79
C SER A 827 9.34 -16.39 -7.62
N VAL A 828 9.86 -17.59 -7.34
CA VAL A 828 10.83 -18.24 -8.24
C VAL A 828 10.11 -18.58 -9.55
N VAL A 829 10.80 -18.45 -10.69
CA VAL A 829 10.27 -18.72 -12.04
C VAL A 829 11.32 -19.45 -12.89
N GLY A 830 10.88 -20.26 -13.86
CA GLY A 830 11.74 -20.84 -14.89
C GLY A 830 12.04 -19.86 -16.03
N SER A 831 12.83 -20.29 -17.01
CA SER A 831 13.17 -19.50 -18.21
C SER A 831 12.00 -19.37 -19.20
N HIS A 832 11.23 -20.44 -19.45
CA HIS A 832 10.16 -20.45 -20.47
C HIS A 832 9.13 -19.31 -20.33
N PRO A 833 8.61 -18.97 -19.12
CA PRO A 833 7.72 -17.83 -18.96
C PRO A 833 8.35 -16.49 -19.34
N LEU A 834 9.64 -16.28 -19.04
CA LEU A 834 10.36 -15.07 -19.41
C LEU A 834 10.54 -14.99 -20.92
N LEU A 835 11.05 -16.06 -21.54
CA LEU A 835 11.30 -16.14 -22.99
C LEU A 835 10.02 -15.89 -23.83
N LEU A 836 8.84 -16.27 -23.31
CA LEU A 836 7.55 -16.04 -23.98
C LEU A 836 6.94 -14.65 -23.74
N LEU A 837 7.34 -13.92 -22.69
CA LEU A 837 6.67 -12.69 -22.25
C LEU A 837 7.55 -11.43 -22.25
N ALA A 838 8.87 -11.56 -22.33
CA ALA A 838 9.80 -10.44 -22.35
C ALA A 838 9.62 -9.55 -23.58
N THR A 839 9.85 -8.24 -23.46
CA THR A 839 9.75 -7.29 -24.58
C THR A 839 10.90 -7.48 -25.57
N GLU A 840 12.15 -7.52 -25.10
CA GLU A 840 13.33 -7.69 -25.95
C GLU A 840 13.91 -9.11 -25.85
N MET A 841 14.21 -9.69 -27.01
CA MET A 841 14.91 -10.97 -27.13
C MET A 841 15.82 -10.87 -28.35
N VAL A 842 17.09 -11.23 -28.21
CA VAL A 842 18.12 -11.14 -29.26
C VAL A 842 18.87 -12.48 -29.32
N VAL A 843 19.26 -12.90 -30.52
CA VAL A 843 20.11 -14.09 -30.71
C VAL A 843 21.54 -13.63 -30.89
N ALA A 844 22.45 -14.25 -30.14
CA ALA A 844 23.89 -14.06 -30.19
C ALA A 844 24.58 -15.40 -30.52
N PRO A 845 25.84 -15.38 -30.98
CA PRO A 845 26.69 -16.56 -30.95
C PRO A 845 26.74 -17.14 -29.53
N PRO A 846 27.00 -18.46 -29.37
CA PRO A 846 27.42 -18.98 -28.07
C PRO A 846 28.70 -18.24 -27.63
N ASP A 847 28.82 -17.94 -26.33
CA ASP A 847 30.08 -17.45 -25.77
C ASP A 847 31.09 -18.62 -25.80
N ASP A 848 32.25 -18.46 -26.45
CA ASP A 848 33.38 -19.37 -26.28
C ASP A 848 33.98 -19.10 -24.89
N ASP A 849 33.94 -20.11 -23.99
CA ASP A 849 34.52 -20.07 -22.63
C ASP A 849 36.08 -20.13 -22.70
N SER A 850 36.70 -19.15 -23.36
CA SER A 850 38.15 -18.90 -23.34
C SER A 850 38.47 -17.58 -22.64
N ASP A 851 38.28 -17.55 -21.32
CA ASP A 851 38.93 -16.59 -20.41
C ASP A 851 40.46 -16.86 -20.37
N GLU A 852 41.17 -16.66 -21.49
CA GLU A 852 42.62 -16.44 -21.48
C GLU A 852 42.93 -15.02 -21.98
N GLU A 853 43.88 -14.37 -21.32
CA GLU A 853 44.23 -12.97 -21.51
C GLU A 853 44.94 -12.75 -22.87
N GLU A 854 44.27 -12.13 -23.85
CA GLU A 854 44.94 -11.63 -25.06
C GLU A 854 45.08 -10.09 -25.04
N ASP A 855 46.18 -9.64 -24.43
CA ASP A 855 46.88 -8.45 -24.91
C ASP A 855 47.34 -8.70 -26.36
N SER A 856 46.81 -7.96 -27.35
CA SER A 856 47.61 -7.11 -28.27
C SER A 856 46.93 -6.74 -29.61
N SER A 857 47.19 -5.50 -30.03
CA SER A 857 47.22 -4.97 -31.41
C SER A 857 46.03 -5.13 -32.36
N GLU A 858 45.54 -3.95 -32.78
CA GLU A 858 44.72 -3.62 -33.95
C GLU A 858 44.95 -4.49 -35.21
N ASP A 859 43.86 -5.03 -35.79
CA ASP A 859 43.80 -5.37 -37.22
C ASP A 859 42.36 -5.16 -37.79
N GLU A 860 42.20 -4.27 -38.78
CA GLU A 860 40.89 -3.89 -39.36
C GLU A 860 40.28 -4.96 -40.31
N ALA A 861 40.79 -6.20 -40.30
CA ALA A 861 40.36 -7.27 -41.20
C ALA A 861 39.06 -7.99 -40.77
N GLU A 862 38.78 -8.06 -39.46
CA GLU A 862 37.75 -8.96 -38.89
C GLU A 862 36.29 -8.51 -39.05
N LYS A 863 36.05 -7.26 -39.46
CA LYS A 863 34.68 -6.77 -39.73
C LYS A 863 33.97 -7.50 -40.88
N SER A 864 34.72 -8.22 -41.72
CA SER A 864 34.17 -9.02 -42.82
C SER A 864 33.75 -10.44 -42.40
N THR A 865 34.53 -11.09 -41.54
CA THR A 865 34.27 -12.46 -41.02
C THR A 865 33.10 -12.50 -40.04
N LEU A 866 32.92 -11.46 -39.21
CA LEU A 866 31.78 -11.34 -38.29
C LEU A 866 30.40 -11.32 -38.97
N VAL A 867 30.33 -10.98 -40.25
CA VAL A 867 29.09 -11.03 -41.04
C VAL A 867 28.84 -12.43 -41.59
N GLN A 868 29.87 -13.14 -42.06
CA GLN A 868 29.73 -14.51 -42.57
C GLN A 868 29.35 -15.51 -41.47
N HIS A 869 29.95 -15.43 -40.27
CA HIS A 869 29.57 -16.32 -39.17
C HIS A 869 28.12 -16.13 -38.71
N LYS A 870 27.54 -14.92 -38.82
CA LYS A 870 26.12 -14.69 -38.50
C LYS A 870 25.15 -15.43 -39.42
N GLU A 871 25.51 -15.65 -40.68
CA GLU A 871 24.68 -16.42 -41.61
C GLU A 871 24.82 -17.94 -41.39
N GLU A 872 26.02 -18.42 -41.01
CA GLU A 872 26.24 -19.84 -40.69
C GLU A 872 25.59 -20.29 -39.38
N ILE A 873 25.57 -19.47 -38.32
CA ILE A 873 25.02 -19.84 -37.01
C ILE A 873 23.53 -20.23 -37.11
N MET A 874 22.75 -19.56 -37.97
CA MET A 874 21.33 -19.87 -38.21
C MET A 874 21.09 -20.83 -39.40
N SER A 875 22.14 -21.36 -40.03
CA SER A 875 22.03 -22.22 -41.22
C SER A 875 21.54 -23.64 -40.94
N SER A 876 21.72 -24.13 -39.71
CA SER A 876 21.29 -25.46 -39.27
C SER A 876 20.38 -25.36 -38.03
N PRO A 877 19.27 -26.12 -37.98
CA PRO A 877 18.32 -26.06 -36.86
C PRO A 877 18.93 -26.50 -35.53
N ASP A 878 19.93 -27.39 -35.57
CA ASP A 878 20.54 -28.02 -34.39
C ASP A 878 21.72 -27.22 -33.81
N ASN A 879 22.08 -26.08 -34.42
CA ASN A 879 23.15 -25.22 -33.92
C ASN A 879 22.80 -24.61 -32.56
N THR A 880 23.74 -24.67 -31.61
CA THR A 880 23.64 -23.97 -30.32
C THR A 880 23.76 -22.46 -30.55
N VAL A 881 22.84 -21.70 -29.97
CA VAL A 881 22.80 -20.23 -29.99
C VAL A 881 22.54 -19.70 -28.58
N SER A 882 23.06 -18.52 -28.26
CA SER A 882 22.73 -17.86 -27.00
C SER A 882 21.60 -16.85 -27.20
N VAL A 883 20.59 -16.89 -26.33
CA VAL A 883 19.45 -15.98 -26.33
C VAL A 883 19.62 -14.96 -25.22
N VAL A 884 19.75 -13.69 -25.60
CA VAL A 884 19.88 -12.58 -24.66
C VAL A 884 18.50 -11.89 -24.51
N VAL A 885 17.93 -11.99 -23.33
CA VAL A 885 16.69 -11.30 -22.93
C VAL A 885 17.04 -10.01 -22.20
N ASP A 886 16.39 -8.92 -22.61
CA ASP A 886 16.56 -7.56 -22.05
C ASP A 886 18.03 -7.12 -21.90
N ARG A 887 18.90 -7.62 -22.79
CA ARG A 887 20.35 -7.36 -22.88
C ARG A 887 21.21 -7.88 -21.71
N TRP A 888 20.65 -8.59 -20.73
CA TRP A 888 21.42 -9.04 -19.53
C TRP A 888 21.19 -10.49 -19.09
N LEU A 889 20.09 -11.13 -19.49
CA LEU A 889 19.80 -12.53 -19.16
C LEU A 889 20.09 -13.42 -20.38
N ARG A 890 21.16 -14.23 -20.30
CA ARG A 890 21.56 -15.19 -21.34
C ARG A 890 20.99 -16.59 -21.05
N PHE A 891 20.59 -17.29 -22.11
CA PHE A 891 20.11 -18.67 -22.10
C PHE A 891 20.54 -19.38 -23.37
N ASP A 892 21.14 -20.56 -23.25
CA ASP A 892 21.58 -21.32 -24.42
C ASP A 892 20.47 -22.28 -24.89
N ALA A 893 20.26 -22.34 -26.20
CA ALA A 893 19.20 -23.11 -26.85
C ALA A 893 19.62 -23.52 -28.27
N THR A 894 18.82 -24.33 -28.96
CA THR A 894 19.04 -24.58 -30.39
C THR A 894 18.41 -23.48 -31.25
N ALA A 895 18.97 -23.20 -32.44
CA ALA A 895 18.40 -22.26 -33.39
C ALA A 895 16.92 -22.58 -33.72
N LEU A 896 16.56 -23.87 -33.77
CA LEU A 896 15.19 -24.34 -33.94
C LEU A 896 14.26 -23.97 -32.77
N ASP A 897 14.68 -24.21 -31.53
CA ASP A 897 13.88 -23.86 -30.33
C ASP A 897 13.60 -22.36 -30.29
N VAL A 898 14.61 -21.54 -30.58
CA VAL A 898 14.50 -20.09 -30.61
C VAL A 898 13.52 -19.61 -31.70
N ALA A 899 13.62 -20.17 -32.90
CA ALA A 899 12.67 -19.87 -33.99
C ALA A 899 11.22 -20.26 -33.63
N GLN A 900 11.03 -21.40 -32.94
CA GLN A 900 9.72 -21.81 -32.44
C GLN A 900 9.20 -20.84 -31.35
N ILE A 901 10.04 -20.41 -30.42
CA ILE A 901 9.67 -19.43 -29.38
C ILE A 901 9.25 -18.10 -30.02
N TYR A 902 9.95 -17.57 -31.02
CA TYR A 902 9.52 -16.38 -31.77
C TYR A 902 8.12 -16.56 -32.37
N CYS A 903 7.87 -17.68 -33.06
CA CYS A 903 6.56 -17.97 -33.65
C CYS A 903 5.46 -18.04 -32.57
N LEU A 904 5.74 -18.63 -31.41
CA LEU A 904 4.79 -18.68 -30.30
C LEU A 904 4.55 -17.30 -29.66
N ARG A 905 5.58 -16.45 -29.53
CA ARG A 905 5.46 -15.05 -29.06
C ARG A 905 4.53 -14.23 -29.98
N GLU A 906 4.70 -14.30 -31.29
CA GLU A 906 3.83 -13.61 -32.26
C GLU A 906 2.38 -14.10 -32.20
N ARG A 907 2.18 -15.41 -32.08
CA ARG A 907 0.83 -16.00 -31.95
C ARG A 907 0.18 -15.68 -30.60
N LEU A 908 0.96 -15.53 -29.52
CA LEU A 908 0.48 -15.04 -28.23
C LEU A 908 0.03 -13.58 -28.30
N ALA A 909 0.85 -12.70 -28.87
CA ALA A 909 0.46 -11.30 -29.11
C ALA A 909 -0.81 -11.21 -29.97
N SER A 910 -0.89 -12.03 -31.03
CA SER A 910 -2.07 -12.14 -31.90
C SER A 910 -3.32 -12.64 -31.16
N ALA A 911 -3.19 -13.61 -30.24
CA ALA A 911 -4.29 -14.12 -29.44
C ALA A 911 -4.78 -13.11 -28.40
N ILE A 912 -3.87 -12.37 -27.76
CA ILE A 912 -4.21 -11.25 -26.86
C ILE A 912 -4.96 -10.17 -27.65
N LEU A 913 -4.44 -9.74 -28.80
CA LEU A 913 -5.09 -8.71 -29.63
C LEU A 913 -6.45 -9.18 -30.16
N PHE A 914 -6.58 -10.45 -30.57
CA PHE A 914 -7.86 -11.04 -30.95
C PHE A 914 -8.87 -10.95 -29.80
N LYS A 915 -8.48 -11.30 -28.57
CA LYS A 915 -9.36 -11.21 -27.39
C LYS A 915 -9.64 -9.79 -26.90
N VAL A 916 -8.76 -8.83 -27.21
CA VAL A 916 -9.01 -7.39 -27.00
C VAL A 916 -10.08 -6.86 -27.96
N LYS A 917 -10.01 -7.29 -29.23
CA LYS A 917 -10.86 -6.81 -30.33
C LYS A 917 -12.20 -7.53 -30.42
N TYR A 918 -12.21 -8.83 -30.17
CA TYR A 918 -13.35 -9.74 -30.24
C TYR A 918 -13.46 -10.56 -28.94
N PRO A 919 -13.79 -9.92 -27.79
CA PRO A 919 -13.68 -10.55 -26.48
C PRO A 919 -14.58 -11.79 -26.31
N GLN A 920 -15.80 -11.76 -26.89
CA GLN A 920 -16.76 -12.86 -26.82
C GLN A 920 -16.45 -14.01 -27.80
N ASP A 921 -15.68 -13.76 -28.85
CA ASP A 921 -15.47 -14.72 -29.93
C ASP A 921 -14.47 -15.81 -29.51
N VAL A 922 -14.69 -17.04 -29.99
CA VAL A 922 -13.73 -18.13 -29.79
C VAL A 922 -12.49 -17.86 -30.64
N LEU A 923 -11.30 -18.15 -30.11
CA LEU A 923 -10.06 -18.01 -30.86
C LEU A 923 -10.11 -18.84 -32.17
N PRO A 924 -9.60 -18.31 -33.29
CA PRO A 924 -9.37 -19.08 -34.50
C PRO A 924 -8.57 -20.35 -34.20
N GLN A 925 -8.89 -21.46 -34.88
CA GLN A 925 -8.35 -22.80 -34.56
C GLN A 925 -6.81 -22.82 -34.45
N ALA A 926 -6.10 -22.11 -35.34
CA ALA A 926 -4.63 -22.02 -35.32
C ALA A 926 -4.09 -21.28 -34.07
N LEU A 927 -4.77 -20.20 -33.63
CA LEU A 927 -4.41 -19.50 -32.39
C LEU A 927 -4.78 -20.34 -31.15
N GLY A 928 -5.94 -21.01 -31.16
CA GLY A 928 -6.34 -21.94 -30.09
C GLY A 928 -5.33 -23.09 -29.90
N ALA A 929 -4.92 -23.74 -30.99
CA ALA A 929 -3.88 -24.78 -30.96
C ALA A 929 -2.52 -24.24 -30.46
N SER A 930 -2.18 -22.99 -30.80
CA SER A 930 -0.94 -22.36 -30.34
C SER A 930 -0.99 -21.99 -28.86
N MET A 931 -2.15 -21.55 -28.33
CA MET A 931 -2.33 -21.33 -26.89
C MET A 931 -2.26 -22.64 -26.11
N TYR A 932 -2.78 -23.74 -26.67
CA TYR A 932 -2.63 -25.08 -26.09
C TYR A 932 -1.16 -25.53 -26.05
N ALA A 933 -0.40 -25.34 -27.15
CA ALA A 933 1.02 -25.64 -27.19
C ALA A 933 1.82 -24.82 -26.16
N ILE A 934 1.54 -23.52 -26.04
CA ILE A 934 2.13 -22.65 -25.01
C ILE A 934 1.79 -23.14 -23.61
N ALA A 935 0.53 -23.53 -23.34
CA ALA A 935 0.14 -24.09 -22.05
C ALA A 935 0.93 -25.37 -21.72
N CYS A 936 1.11 -26.28 -22.68
CA CYS A 936 1.91 -27.49 -22.50
C CYS A 936 3.39 -27.20 -22.20
N ILE A 937 3.99 -26.20 -22.86
CA ILE A 937 5.37 -25.75 -22.57
C ILE A 937 5.45 -25.14 -21.17
N LEU A 938 4.50 -24.28 -20.82
CA LEU A 938 4.46 -23.60 -19.52
C LEU A 938 4.15 -24.54 -18.35
N SER A 939 3.44 -25.65 -18.57
CA SER A 939 3.26 -26.72 -17.58
C SER A 939 4.59 -27.38 -17.16
N TYR A 940 5.64 -27.27 -17.97
CA TYR A 940 7.00 -27.62 -17.56
C TYR A 940 7.61 -26.48 -16.75
N ASP A 941 7.45 -26.54 -15.42
CA ASP A 941 7.86 -25.45 -14.52
C ASP A 941 9.36 -25.14 -14.53
N GLY A 942 10.21 -26.05 -15.01
CA GLY A 942 11.61 -25.80 -15.36
C GLY A 942 12.48 -25.31 -14.21
N LEU A 943 12.08 -25.59 -12.95
CA LEU A 943 12.74 -25.05 -11.77
C LEU A 943 14.03 -25.82 -11.44
N PRO A 944 15.14 -25.11 -11.13
CA PRO A 944 16.33 -25.72 -10.55
C PRO A 944 16.04 -26.47 -9.24
N ALA A 945 16.92 -27.41 -8.88
CA ALA A 945 16.83 -28.14 -7.61
C ALA A 945 17.09 -27.22 -6.40
N MET A 946 16.02 -26.76 -5.76
CA MET A 946 16.07 -25.89 -4.57
C MET A 946 16.12 -26.70 -3.27
N VAL A 947 16.82 -26.21 -2.26
CA VAL A 947 16.86 -26.81 -0.92
C VAL A 947 16.76 -25.71 0.15
N PRO A 948 15.90 -25.85 1.18
CA PRO A 948 15.94 -24.97 2.34
C PRO A 948 17.32 -25.01 3.00
N SER A 949 17.88 -23.85 3.33
CA SER A 949 19.24 -23.74 3.90
C SER A 949 19.48 -24.48 5.22
N ASN A 950 18.42 -24.93 5.90
CA ASN A 950 18.50 -25.75 7.12
C ASN A 950 18.72 -27.26 6.86
N ASP A 951 18.51 -27.76 5.64
CA ASP A 951 18.52 -29.19 5.31
C ASP A 951 19.84 -29.67 4.68
N LEU A 952 20.89 -28.83 4.67
CA LEU A 952 22.22 -29.20 4.20
C LEU A 952 22.93 -30.10 5.23
N PRO A 953 23.27 -31.37 4.92
CA PRO A 953 23.92 -32.24 5.87
C PRO A 953 25.34 -31.76 6.18
N ALA A 954 25.67 -31.65 7.47
CA ALA A 954 27.02 -31.37 7.92
C ALA A 954 27.96 -32.51 7.50
N ASN A 955 29.02 -32.12 6.79
CA ASN A 955 30.08 -32.94 6.19
C ASN A 955 30.38 -34.26 6.95
N ARG A 956 30.10 -35.41 6.32
CA ARG A 956 30.65 -36.72 6.70
C ARG A 956 31.39 -37.31 5.51
N GLY A 957 32.62 -37.78 5.76
CA GLY A 957 33.61 -38.04 4.72
C GLY A 957 33.44 -39.35 3.95
N SER A 958 34.13 -39.37 2.81
CA SER A 958 34.67 -40.52 2.05
C SER A 958 34.14 -41.93 2.38
N GLY A 959 33.44 -42.54 1.41
CA GLY A 959 33.14 -43.98 1.40
C GLY A 959 32.56 -44.42 0.06
N GLN A 960 33.27 -45.33 -0.63
CA GLN A 960 32.94 -45.85 -1.97
C GLN A 960 31.55 -46.53 -2.04
N ASN A 961 30.82 -46.35 -3.15
CA ASN A 961 30.78 -47.36 -4.23
C ASN A 961 29.85 -46.94 -5.39
N SER A 962 30.26 -47.31 -6.61
CA SER A 962 29.48 -47.18 -7.84
C SER A 962 28.74 -48.49 -8.16
N ALA A 963 27.47 -48.38 -8.57
CA ALA A 963 26.75 -49.41 -9.32
C ALA A 963 25.59 -48.75 -10.09
N GLU A 964 25.45 -49.09 -11.37
CA GLU A 964 24.42 -48.53 -12.25
C GLU A 964 23.03 -49.12 -11.95
N ALA A 965 21.99 -48.29 -12.08
CA ALA A 965 20.60 -48.75 -12.16
C ALA A 965 19.78 -47.80 -13.05
N SER A 966 19.79 -48.07 -14.34
CA SER A 966 18.96 -47.37 -15.33
C SER A 966 17.47 -47.66 -15.07
N SER A 967 16.74 -46.66 -14.58
CA SER A 967 15.28 -46.67 -14.62
C SER A 967 14.72 -45.26 -14.75
N PHE A 968 13.86 -45.06 -15.76
CA PHE A 968 13.02 -43.87 -15.88
C PHE A 968 12.10 -43.80 -14.65
N SER A 969 12.50 -43.01 -13.67
CA SER A 969 11.70 -42.73 -12.47
C SER A 969 11.33 -41.25 -12.46
N GLN A 970 10.05 -40.95 -12.24
CA GLN A 970 9.57 -39.58 -12.08
C GLN A 970 10.33 -38.94 -10.93
N GLY A 971 11.12 -37.90 -11.23
CA GLY A 971 12.03 -37.27 -10.27
C GLY A 971 11.30 -36.82 -9.01
N ARG A 972 11.67 -37.39 -7.85
CA ARG A 972 11.24 -36.88 -6.55
C ARG A 972 11.78 -35.46 -6.39
N ARG A 973 10.89 -34.47 -6.42
CA ARG A 973 11.23 -33.06 -6.20
C ARG A 973 11.86 -32.87 -4.82
N ALA A 974 13.17 -32.61 -4.78
CA ALA A 974 13.86 -32.20 -3.56
C ALA A 974 13.29 -30.85 -3.06
N GLY A 975 13.27 -30.65 -1.74
CA GLY A 975 12.75 -29.42 -1.12
C GLY A 975 11.23 -29.31 -0.98
N TYR A 976 10.44 -30.32 -1.40
CA TYR A 976 8.99 -30.33 -1.20
C TYR A 976 8.63 -30.69 0.26
N ILE A 977 8.17 -29.71 1.05
CA ILE A 977 7.51 -29.98 2.33
C ILE A 977 6.08 -30.45 2.03
N PRO A 978 5.72 -31.72 2.31
CA PRO A 978 4.38 -32.21 2.06
C PRO A 978 3.37 -31.47 2.95
N PRO A 979 2.22 -31.04 2.41
CA PRO A 979 1.20 -30.34 3.17
C PRO A 979 0.68 -31.23 4.31
N GLY A 980 0.50 -30.64 5.49
CA GLY A 980 0.03 -31.37 6.66
C GLY A 980 -1.39 -31.92 6.43
N GLY A 981 -1.73 -33.01 7.13
CA GLY A 981 -2.98 -33.75 6.92
C GLY A 981 -4.27 -32.91 7.04
N PHE A 982 -4.21 -31.74 7.69
CA PHE A 982 -5.31 -30.77 7.71
C PHE A 982 -5.53 -30.04 6.37
N LEU A 983 -4.48 -29.59 5.68
CA LEU A 983 -4.64 -29.00 4.34
C LEU A 983 -5.07 -30.07 3.34
N VAL A 984 -4.49 -31.27 3.42
CA VAL A 984 -4.89 -32.42 2.59
C VAL A 984 -6.36 -32.77 2.80
N SER A 985 -6.85 -32.78 4.06
CA SER A 985 -8.26 -33.07 4.32
C SER A 985 -9.20 -32.01 3.77
N LEU A 986 -8.84 -30.72 3.81
CA LEU A 986 -9.59 -29.62 3.18
C LEU A 986 -9.65 -29.75 1.65
N LEU A 987 -8.61 -30.30 1.02
CA LEU A 987 -8.49 -30.47 -0.44
C LEU A 987 -9.15 -31.74 -0.98
N ALA A 988 -9.45 -32.73 -0.14
CA ALA A 988 -10.14 -33.96 -0.55
C ALA A 988 -11.64 -33.71 -0.78
N ASP A 989 -12.17 -34.08 -1.95
CA ASP A 989 -13.55 -33.78 -2.41
C ASP A 989 -14.69 -34.49 -1.65
N LYS A 990 -14.42 -35.09 -0.48
CA LYS A 990 -15.44 -35.70 0.38
C LYS A 990 -15.31 -35.21 1.83
N PRO A 991 -16.40 -34.77 2.48
CA PRO A 991 -16.39 -34.59 3.93
C PRO A 991 -16.24 -35.97 4.58
N HIS A 992 -15.10 -36.23 5.21
CA HIS A 992 -14.98 -37.37 6.10
C HIS A 992 -15.97 -37.19 7.26
N GLN A 993 -16.81 -38.20 7.48
CA GLN A 993 -17.52 -38.32 8.76
C GLN A 993 -16.47 -38.30 9.89
N PRO A 994 -16.77 -37.67 11.04
CA PRO A 994 -15.82 -37.62 12.14
C PRO A 994 -15.47 -39.05 12.58
N PRO A 995 -14.21 -39.33 12.95
CA PRO A 995 -13.85 -40.63 13.50
C PRO A 995 -14.64 -40.84 14.79
N ASN A 996 -15.33 -41.97 14.91
CA ASN A 996 -15.94 -42.38 16.16
C ASN A 996 -14.85 -42.49 17.23
N PHE A 997 -14.85 -41.56 18.19
CA PHE A 997 -14.12 -41.72 19.44
C PHE A 997 -14.74 -42.89 20.21
N GLN A 998 -14.22 -44.09 19.99
CA GLN A 998 -14.44 -45.20 20.92
C GLN A 998 -13.52 -45.01 22.12
N ASN A 999 -14.12 -44.79 23.29
CA ASN A 999 -13.42 -44.69 24.56
C ASN A 999 -12.65 -45.98 24.85
N SER A 1000 -11.33 -45.89 24.88
CA SER A 1000 -10.46 -46.94 25.40
C SER A 1000 -10.49 -46.95 26.93
N TYR A 1001 -11.47 -47.64 27.53
CA TYR A 1001 -11.39 -48.05 28.92
C TYR A 1001 -10.68 -49.40 29.03
N ASN A 1002 -9.56 -49.41 29.76
CA ASN A 1002 -8.84 -50.64 30.09
C ASN A 1002 -9.67 -51.53 31.03
N HIS A 1003 -9.83 -52.81 30.69
CA HIS A 1003 -9.75 -53.90 31.67
C HIS A 1003 -9.32 -55.21 30.98
N PRO A 1004 -8.59 -56.11 31.67
CA PRO A 1004 -7.98 -57.29 31.03
C PRO A 1004 -8.76 -58.59 31.25
N GLY A 1005 -8.61 -59.52 30.30
CA GLY A 1005 -8.78 -60.97 30.52
C GLY A 1005 -9.98 -61.63 29.83
N GLY A 1006 -9.79 -62.88 29.36
CA GLY A 1006 -10.89 -63.83 29.15
C GLY A 1006 -11.09 -64.39 27.72
N ALA A 1007 -10.42 -65.50 27.42
CA ALA A 1007 -10.90 -66.68 26.66
C ALA A 1007 -11.93 -66.54 25.50
N SER A 1008 -11.43 -66.79 24.28
CA SER A 1008 -11.91 -67.76 23.26
C SER A 1008 -13.41 -68.09 23.00
N VAL A 1009 -13.70 -68.28 21.69
CA VAL A 1009 -14.60 -69.27 21.02
C VAL A 1009 -15.63 -68.67 20.03
N HIS A 1010 -15.69 -69.31 18.86
CA HIS A 1010 -16.61 -69.19 17.71
C HIS A 1010 -18.07 -68.76 18.01
N THR A 1011 -18.75 -67.97 17.17
CA THR A 1011 -19.41 -68.45 15.92
C THR A 1011 -20.05 -67.29 15.14
N GLY A 1012 -20.40 -67.52 13.87
CA GLY A 1012 -21.14 -66.56 13.03
C GLY A 1012 -22.68 -66.74 13.09
N PRO A 1013 -23.43 -66.40 12.02
CA PRO A 1013 -24.14 -65.12 11.97
C PRO A 1013 -25.65 -65.24 11.73
N SER A 1014 -26.46 -64.22 12.11
CA SER A 1014 -27.81 -64.07 11.53
C SER A 1014 -28.38 -62.65 11.54
N ARG A 1015 -29.35 -62.49 10.64
CA ARG A 1015 -30.06 -61.30 10.14
C ARG A 1015 -30.97 -60.59 11.18
N ALA A 1016 -31.37 -59.38 10.80
CA ALA A 1016 -32.40 -58.52 11.42
C ALA A 1016 -33.78 -59.18 11.58
N PRO A 1017 -34.68 -58.55 12.37
CA PRO A 1017 -35.90 -58.04 11.74
C PRO A 1017 -36.37 -56.63 12.20
N THR A 1018 -37.44 -56.18 11.55
CA THR A 1018 -38.13 -54.87 11.60
C THR A 1018 -39.21 -54.73 12.68
N GLY A 1019 -39.56 -53.50 13.08
CA GLY A 1019 -40.87 -53.13 13.69
C GLY A 1019 -40.76 -52.12 14.84
N ARG A 1020 -41.01 -50.82 14.60
CA ARG A 1020 -42.29 -50.11 14.85
C ARG A 1020 -42.81 -50.13 16.31
N PHE A 1021 -42.99 -48.95 16.88
CA PHE A 1021 -44.03 -48.66 17.87
C PHE A 1021 -44.73 -47.32 17.57
N ASP A 1022 -45.83 -47.07 18.26
CA ASP A 1022 -47.07 -46.60 17.61
C ASP A 1022 -47.55 -45.20 18.02
N GLN A 1023 -48.58 -44.72 17.32
CA GLN A 1023 -49.24 -43.42 17.49
C GLN A 1023 -50.08 -43.33 18.78
N SER A 1024 -50.30 -42.09 19.26
CA SER A 1024 -51.45 -41.76 20.11
C SER A 1024 -52.60 -41.12 19.31
N GLN A 1025 -53.82 -41.53 19.65
CA GLN A 1025 -55.09 -41.10 19.05
C GLN A 1025 -55.49 -39.67 19.53
N ARG A 1026 -56.52 -38.94 19.03
CA ARG A 1026 -57.82 -39.34 18.42
C ARG A 1026 -58.54 -38.11 17.79
N SER A 1027 -59.18 -38.28 16.62
CA SER A 1027 -60.44 -37.68 16.06
C SER A 1027 -61.03 -36.32 16.58
N PHE A 1028 -61.69 -35.43 15.79
CA PHE A 1028 -62.81 -35.69 14.85
C PHE A 1028 -63.19 -34.49 13.90
N ARG A 1029 -63.75 -34.84 12.71
CA ARG A 1029 -64.82 -34.19 11.87
C ARG A 1029 -64.59 -32.94 10.96
N ASN A 1030 -64.61 -33.24 9.66
CA ASN A 1030 -65.06 -32.53 8.42
C ASN A 1030 -65.96 -31.28 8.47
N SER A 1031 -65.74 -30.36 7.52
CA SER A 1031 -66.65 -30.11 6.36
C SER A 1031 -66.02 -29.24 5.25
N GLY A 1032 -66.35 -29.51 3.96
CA GLY A 1032 -66.02 -28.66 2.79
C GLY A 1032 -67.08 -27.56 2.53
N PRO A 1033 -67.19 -26.93 1.33
CA PRO A 1033 -66.69 -27.33 -0.01
C PRO A 1033 -65.69 -26.28 -0.61
N GLY A 1034 -65.36 -26.18 -1.92
CA GLY A 1034 -65.92 -26.81 -3.13
C GLY A 1034 -65.12 -26.62 -4.44
N SER A 1035 -65.81 -26.72 -5.58
CA SER A 1035 -65.31 -26.81 -6.97
C SER A 1035 -65.18 -25.49 -7.77
N SER A 1036 -64.23 -25.43 -8.72
CA SER A 1036 -64.53 -25.17 -10.15
C SER A 1036 -63.37 -25.59 -11.06
N THR A 1037 -63.59 -25.76 -12.37
CA THR A 1037 -62.63 -26.42 -13.29
C THR A 1037 -62.52 -25.76 -14.67
N ARG A 1038 -61.36 -26.00 -15.31
CA ARG A 1038 -61.15 -26.29 -16.75
C ARG A 1038 -61.07 -25.16 -17.81
N ARG A 1039 -59.90 -25.18 -18.50
CA ARG A 1039 -59.62 -25.13 -19.98
C ARG A 1039 -58.55 -24.07 -20.32
N SER A 1040 -57.35 -24.32 -20.85
CA SER A 1040 -56.77 -25.20 -21.90
C SER A 1040 -56.41 -24.41 -23.18
N PHE A 1041 -55.17 -24.50 -23.69
CA PHE A 1041 -54.83 -25.13 -24.98
C PHE A 1041 -53.33 -25.05 -25.36
N LYS A 1042 -52.90 -25.96 -26.25
CA LYS A 1042 -51.59 -25.99 -26.95
C LYS A 1042 -51.70 -25.32 -28.35
N ARG A 1043 -50.60 -24.69 -28.81
CA ARG A 1043 -49.98 -24.70 -30.17
C ARG A 1043 -48.86 -23.63 -30.17
N GLN A 1044 -47.64 -23.78 -30.70
CA GLN A 1044 -47.06 -24.46 -31.87
C GLN A 1044 -47.07 -23.60 -33.16
N ARG A 1045 -45.83 -23.23 -33.57
CA ARG A 1045 -45.31 -22.92 -34.92
C ARG A 1045 -45.44 -21.53 -35.59
N ASP A 1046 -44.31 -21.21 -36.25
CA ASP A 1046 -44.06 -20.50 -37.53
C ASP A 1046 -44.18 -18.96 -37.69
N ALA A 1047 -42.99 -18.35 -37.77
CA ALA A 1047 -42.42 -17.62 -38.92
C ALA A 1047 -42.94 -16.25 -39.43
N ALA A 1048 -41.94 -15.44 -39.80
CA ALA A 1048 -41.91 -14.35 -40.80
C ALA A 1048 -42.70 -13.04 -40.56
N ARG A 1049 -41.97 -11.96 -40.24
CA ARG A 1049 -41.32 -11.12 -41.28
C ARG A 1049 -40.19 -10.28 -40.70
#